data_AF-A0A2G2WS64-F1
#
_entry.id   AF-A0A2G2WS64-F1
#
_cell.length_a   1.000
_cell.length_b   1.000
_cell.length_c   1.000
_cell.angle_alpha   90.00
_cell.angle_beta   90.00
_cell.angle_gamma   90.00
#
_symmetry.space_group_name_H-M   'P 1'
#
loop_
_entity.id
_entity.type
_entity.pdbx_description
1 polymer ?
#
loop_
_entity_poly.entity_id
_entity_poly.type
_entity_poly.pdbx_seq_one_letter_code
_entity_poly.pdbx_strand_id
1 'polypeptide(L)'
;MFSDGLSEYCPGNNSDNHLDSWNHSPNWSQSKHQGQHAPPFPTQLPTRADLPSCTECSDVESHYPRLALPGTGFIPLKNQDGQTTSKVDPLADDSSKNTEKTYGNGNITPRSASLSSSQHLQRKLFAESQVGRASFQKLMEPSSSQRPGIAPYRIVLGDVKEKLLKTRKRLELLLEDLPCDHDPWDYYETSDQLLEPLLLCYDSLQSCGSGVLADGRLADLIRRVATFGMVLMKLDLRQESGRHSEALDAITKYLDMGTYSEWDEEQKLNFLIKELKGKRPLVPPTIDVPPDVKEVLDTFKVAAELGSDSLGAYVISMASNASDVLAVELLQKDACLVVAGELGRPCPGGTLRVVPLFETVKDLREAGSVIRRLLSIDWYRDHIIKNHDGHQEVMVGYSDSGKDAGRFTAAWELYKAQEDVVAVCNEHGIKVTLFHGRGGSIGRGGGPTYLAIQSQPPGSVMGTLRSTEQGEMVQAKFGLPQMAVRQLEIYTTAVLLATLRPPQPPREQKWRNLMDDISNLSCRSYRSTVYENPEFLAYFHEATPQAELGFLNIGSRPTRRKSSGGIGQLRAIPWIFAWTQTRFVLPAWLGVGAGLKGVCDKGHTEDLRAMYREWPFFQSTLDLIEMVLGKADIPIAKHYDDVLVSETRRGLGAEMRRELLTTGNYVLQVTGHEKLSANNRSLRRLIESRLPYLNPMNILQVEILKRLRRDEDNNKLRDALLITINGPFKVSAYYKLSNKVSKFPKKEEHLVTFCSSVAKTQIDFLLLRKGDRALCKDCKVIPSENLSTQHRLLVMDLVINKGRKKRSVEARFRITWGSLTLVSALKMGENLKSRGAWESRGDVDKKKGRDKKLYMLAKARERRACDLDQVKCIKREDGSVLVEDALIRKRWRIKVKEVKVAIRRMWRGRATGPDEISVNFWKNTGGVGLEWLTRLFNIIFRAAKMSEAWRWSGMIPLTKNKGDIQSCNNYRCIKLLSHTMKVWERVVELRLRRIVTIYENQFGFMPGRSTTEAIHLVRRLVEQFRERKKDLHMVFIDLENAYDRVPRRFCGGEVPWCMLFTDDVVLIDESREGVNNKLEIWRQTLEAKGFRLSRTKTEYLECKFSDGSQEAGGVVNLDSQAIQKRESFKYLGFMIQDNGESFKYLGSMIQDNGEIDEDVTHRIGAG
;
A
#
# COMPACT_ATOMS: atom_id res chain seq x y z
N MET A 1 27.21 37.91 40.85
CA MET A 1 27.54 39.00 41.79
C MET A 1 28.47 38.37 42.81
N PHE A 2 29.73 38.84 42.89
CA PHE A 2 30.85 38.21 43.63
C PHE A 2 31.25 36.79 43.14
N SER A 3 32.52 36.37 43.15
CA SER A 3 33.81 37.10 43.06
C SER A 3 34.95 36.08 42.84
N ASP A 4 35.93 36.43 42.01
CA ASP A 4 37.41 36.28 42.10
C ASP A 4 38.03 35.10 42.90
N GLY A 5 39.17 34.49 42.52
CA GLY A 5 40.12 34.77 41.42
C GLY A 5 41.51 34.14 41.71
N LEU A 6 42.52 34.41 40.86
CA LEU A 6 43.96 34.06 41.01
C LEU A 6 44.35 32.55 40.90
N SER A 7 45.59 32.16 40.55
CA SER A 7 46.62 32.72 39.63
C SER A 7 47.80 31.73 39.45
N GLU A 8 48.35 31.62 38.24
CA GLU A 8 49.76 31.31 37.87
C GLU A 8 50.53 30.10 38.48
N TYR A 9 51.23 29.33 37.64
CA TYR A 9 52.72 29.39 37.54
C TYR A 9 53.27 28.50 36.39
N CYS A 10 54.37 28.95 35.76
CA CYS A 10 55.19 28.16 34.82
C CYS A 10 56.68 28.45 35.02
N PRO A 11 57.55 27.44 34.85
CA PRO A 11 58.75 27.57 34.01
C PRO A 11 58.94 26.30 33.12
N GLY A 12 59.88 26.17 32.18
CA GLY A 12 60.94 27.07 31.68
C GLY A 12 61.89 26.28 30.74
N ASN A 13 62.54 26.94 29.77
CA ASN A 13 63.29 26.28 28.67
C ASN A 13 64.70 25.79 29.03
N ASN A 14 65.20 24.82 28.25
CA ASN A 14 66.57 24.69 27.68
C ASN A 14 66.73 23.30 26.98
N SER A 15 67.71 22.99 26.11
CA SER A 15 68.24 23.66 24.89
C SER A 15 69.46 22.85 24.35
N ASP A 16 69.33 22.28 23.14
CA ASP A 16 70.35 22.04 22.09
C ASP A 16 71.62 21.15 22.24
N ASN A 17 71.95 20.48 21.11
CA ASN A 17 73.28 20.24 20.46
C ASN A 17 73.93 18.83 20.30
N HIS A 18 73.77 18.30 19.07
CA HIS A 18 74.80 17.89 18.06
C HIS A 18 75.67 16.59 18.09
N LEU A 19 76.06 16.24 16.84
CA LEU A 19 77.01 15.23 16.29
C LEU A 19 76.47 13.79 16.09
N ASP A 20 76.28 13.25 14.87
CA ASP A 20 77.23 12.89 13.77
C ASP A 20 78.01 11.59 14.06
N SER A 21 78.11 10.55 13.19
CA SER A 21 77.71 10.30 11.78
C SER A 21 77.71 8.74 11.52
N TRP A 22 77.62 8.08 10.33
CA TRP A 22 77.68 8.44 8.90
C TRP A 22 77.04 7.36 7.94
N ASN A 23 77.58 7.21 6.72
CA ASN A 23 77.21 6.36 5.55
C ASN A 23 77.13 4.82 5.80
N HIS A 24 76.41 3.97 5.06
CA HIS A 24 76.14 3.89 3.59
C HIS A 24 74.79 3.20 3.22
N SER A 25 74.30 3.43 2.00
CA SER A 25 73.17 2.71 1.37
C SER A 25 73.62 1.61 0.39
N PRO A 26 72.73 0.67 0.01
CA PRO A 26 72.24 0.69 -1.38
C PRO A 26 70.70 0.63 -1.50
N ASN A 27 70.19 0.95 -2.70
CA ASN A 27 68.76 1.13 -2.97
C ASN A 27 67.97 -0.17 -3.09
N TRP A 28 66.76 -0.20 -2.53
CA TRP A 28 65.62 -0.83 -3.21
C TRP A 28 64.34 -0.02 -2.95
N SER A 29 63.58 0.27 -4.01
CA SER A 29 62.45 1.21 -3.98
C SER A 29 61.12 0.50 -3.69
N GLN A 30 60.58 0.69 -2.49
CA GLN A 30 59.17 0.42 -2.18
C GLN A 30 58.47 1.72 -1.77
N SER A 31 57.49 2.16 -2.56
CA SER A 31 56.64 3.29 -2.24
C SER A 31 55.66 2.93 -1.13
N LYS A 32 55.91 3.42 0.09
CA LYS A 32 54.97 3.31 1.21
C LYS A 32 53.69 4.09 0.87
N HIS A 33 52.58 3.39 0.66
CA HIS A 33 51.26 4.01 0.79
C HIS A 33 51.08 4.45 2.23
N GLN A 34 51.03 5.77 2.46
CA GLN A 34 50.53 6.32 3.72
C GLN A 34 49.03 6.06 3.78
N GLY A 35 48.56 5.44 4.86
CA GLY A 35 47.13 5.27 5.10
C GLY A 35 46.49 6.62 5.36
N GLN A 36 45.74 7.14 4.40
CA GLN A 36 44.90 8.31 4.61
C GLN A 36 43.71 7.91 5.48
N HIS A 37 43.66 8.41 6.71
CA HIS A 37 42.39 8.52 7.42
C HIS A 37 41.49 9.47 6.63
N ALA A 38 40.42 8.94 6.04
CA ALA A 38 39.36 9.79 5.51
C ALA A 38 38.76 10.62 6.67
N PRO A 39 38.42 11.90 6.44
CA PRO A 39 37.69 12.69 7.44
C PRO A 39 36.30 12.07 7.68
N PRO A 40 35.69 12.30 8.86
CA PRO A 40 34.31 11.88 9.11
C PRO A 40 33.35 12.56 8.13
N PHE A 41 32.15 11.97 7.99
CA PHE A 41 31.08 12.44 7.09
C PHE A 41 30.94 13.97 7.06
N PRO A 42 30.65 14.58 5.89
CA PRO A 42 29.97 15.86 5.88
C PRO A 42 28.61 15.67 6.58
N THR A 43 28.51 16.14 7.82
CA THR A 43 27.29 16.08 8.65
C THR A 43 26.16 16.98 8.13
N GLN A 44 26.35 17.59 6.96
CA GLN A 44 25.39 18.40 6.25
C GLN A 44 25.10 17.75 4.90
N LEU A 45 23.83 17.45 4.65
CA LEU A 45 23.31 17.32 3.29
C LEU A 45 23.61 18.63 2.53
N PRO A 46 23.73 18.61 1.19
CA PRO A 46 24.12 19.81 0.44
C PRO A 46 23.22 21.02 0.72
N THR A 47 23.81 22.21 0.70
CA THR A 47 23.24 23.47 1.19
C THR A 47 22.09 23.99 0.30
N ARG A 48 20.95 23.30 0.37
CA ARG A 48 19.59 23.52 -0.19
C ARG A 48 18.74 22.24 -0.25
N ALA A 49 19.28 21.09 0.18
CA ALA A 49 18.60 19.79 0.17
C ALA A 49 17.35 19.71 1.07
N ASP A 50 17.04 20.75 1.83
CA ASP A 50 15.81 21.00 2.58
C ASP A 50 14.66 21.56 1.72
N LEU A 51 14.94 22.16 0.56
CA LEU A 51 13.93 22.75 -0.31
C LEU A 51 13.24 21.71 -1.22
N PRO A 52 11.89 21.66 -1.27
CA PRO A 52 11.15 20.84 -2.22
C PRO A 52 11.23 21.40 -3.65
N SER A 53 11.47 20.54 -4.63
CA SER A 53 11.50 20.92 -6.06
C SER A 53 10.10 21.05 -6.69
N CYS A 54 9.36 22.12 -6.35
CA CYS A 54 8.22 22.65 -7.12
C CYS A 54 8.00 24.14 -6.76
N THR A 55 7.60 24.95 -7.74
CA THR A 55 7.68 26.42 -7.67
C THR A 55 6.41 27.14 -7.19
N GLU A 56 6.64 28.36 -6.72
CA GLU A 56 5.73 29.53 -6.75
C GLU A 56 4.33 29.39 -6.12
N CYS A 57 4.20 29.98 -4.92
CA CYS A 57 2.92 30.47 -4.41
C CYS A 57 2.93 32.00 -4.53
N SER A 58 1.93 32.57 -5.23
CA SER A 58 1.79 34.02 -5.40
C SER A 58 1.14 34.70 -4.18
N ASP A 59 1.37 36.00 -4.03
CA ASP A 59 1.08 36.74 -2.81
C ASP A 59 -0.39 36.69 -2.34
N VAL A 60 -0.61 36.14 -1.15
CA VAL A 60 -1.79 36.41 -0.31
C VAL A 60 -1.33 36.54 1.14
N GLU A 61 -1.66 37.67 1.78
CA GLU A 61 -1.29 37.94 3.17
C GLU A 61 -1.95 36.95 4.13
N SER A 62 -1.19 36.44 5.11
CA SER A 62 -1.76 35.80 6.29
C SER A 62 -0.92 36.09 7.54
N HIS A 63 -1.56 36.61 8.59
CA HIS A 63 -0.89 37.05 9.81
C HIS A 63 -0.59 35.87 10.76
N TYR A 64 0.68 35.53 10.91
CA TYR A 64 1.20 34.78 12.06
C TYR A 64 2.53 35.40 12.53
N PRO A 65 2.87 35.31 13.84
CA PRO A 65 3.93 36.12 14.42
C PRO A 65 5.33 35.64 14.02
N ARG A 66 6.17 36.59 13.58
CA ARG A 66 7.59 36.34 13.31
C ARG A 66 8.36 36.20 14.62
N LEU A 67 9.11 35.10 14.81
CA LEU A 67 10.26 35.13 15.72
C LEU A 67 11.38 35.95 15.07
N ALA A 68 12.00 36.84 15.84
CA ALA A 68 13.19 37.56 15.42
C ALA A 68 14.44 36.75 15.75
N LEU A 69 15.37 36.66 14.80
CA LEU A 69 16.75 36.27 15.03
C LEU A 69 17.64 37.49 14.72
N PRO A 70 18.66 37.79 15.55
CA PRO A 70 19.56 38.91 15.30
C PRO A 70 20.42 38.64 14.06
N GLY A 71 20.50 39.61 13.16
CA GLY A 71 21.14 39.43 11.85
C GLY A 71 22.63 39.76 11.83
N THR A 72 23.30 39.27 10.78
CA THR A 72 24.62 39.74 10.33
C THR A 72 24.45 40.49 9.01
N GLY A 73 24.99 41.71 8.94
CA GLY A 73 24.87 42.56 7.74
C GLY A 73 25.91 42.23 6.68
N PHE A 74 25.53 42.33 5.40
CA PHE A 74 26.47 42.33 4.28
C PHE A 74 26.10 43.44 3.30
N ILE A 75 27.10 44.21 2.87
CA ILE A 75 26.95 45.34 1.93
C ILE A 75 27.40 44.86 0.55
N PRO A 76 26.58 45.02 -0.52
CA PRO A 76 26.96 44.62 -1.86
C PRO A 76 27.85 45.68 -2.52
N LEU A 77 28.97 45.24 -3.11
CA LEU A 77 29.73 46.01 -4.09
C LEU A 77 29.33 45.62 -5.52
N LYS A 78 29.63 46.49 -6.48
CA LYS A 78 28.97 46.58 -7.79
C LYS A 78 30.01 46.68 -8.92
N ASN A 79 29.58 46.40 -10.16
CA ASN A 79 30.22 46.81 -11.42
C ASN A 79 31.56 46.09 -11.78
N GLN A 80 32.01 45.94 -13.04
CA GLN A 80 31.42 46.21 -14.38
C GLN A 80 32.15 45.47 -15.54
N ASP A 81 31.41 45.20 -16.63
CA ASP A 81 31.72 45.30 -18.09
C ASP A 81 32.93 44.64 -18.82
N GLY A 82 32.74 44.44 -20.14
CA GLY A 82 33.74 43.97 -21.16
C GLY A 82 33.53 42.50 -21.60
N GLN A 83 33.16 42.08 -22.82
CA GLN A 83 33.53 42.44 -24.22
C GLN A 83 35.01 42.13 -24.55
N THR A 84 35.42 41.48 -25.65
CA THR A 84 34.73 41.19 -26.94
C THR A 84 35.36 39.99 -27.74
N THR A 85 34.63 39.48 -28.75
CA THR A 85 34.99 38.84 -30.08
C THR A 85 36.48 38.64 -30.51
N SER A 86 36.89 37.70 -31.40
CA SER A 86 36.21 36.64 -32.21
C SER A 86 37.16 35.77 -33.09
N LYS A 87 36.74 34.54 -33.46
CA LYS A 87 36.95 33.75 -34.73
C LYS A 87 38.33 33.60 -35.42
N VAL A 88 38.64 32.38 -35.92
CA VAL A 88 38.86 32.00 -37.37
C VAL A 88 39.27 30.50 -37.50
N ASP A 89 39.05 29.91 -38.69
CA ASP A 89 39.20 28.48 -39.15
C ASP A 89 39.66 28.49 -40.65
N PRO A 90 39.98 27.38 -41.37
CA PRO A 90 40.54 26.04 -41.07
C PRO A 90 41.60 25.56 -42.15
N LEU A 91 41.61 24.26 -42.55
CA LEU A 91 42.31 23.55 -43.69
C LEU A 91 43.68 22.85 -43.37
N ALA A 92 44.15 21.76 -44.03
CA ALA A 92 43.55 20.61 -44.79
C ALA A 92 44.65 19.52 -45.17
N ASP A 93 44.23 18.29 -45.54
CA ASP A 93 44.91 17.24 -46.39
C ASP A 93 46.31 16.62 -46.00
N ASP A 94 46.79 15.45 -46.48
CA ASP A 94 46.23 14.17 -47.04
C ASP A 94 47.31 13.03 -47.14
N SER A 95 46.90 11.75 -47.24
CA SER A 95 47.62 10.54 -47.78
C SER A 95 48.81 9.88 -46.99
N SER A 96 49.26 8.61 -47.20
CA SER A 96 48.61 7.31 -47.59
C SER A 96 49.55 6.05 -47.46
N LYS A 97 48.96 4.81 -47.48
CA LYS A 97 49.46 3.47 -48.00
C LYS A 97 50.28 2.40 -47.18
N ASN A 98 49.92 1.13 -47.45
CA ASN A 98 50.71 -0.15 -47.54
C ASN A 98 51.24 -0.90 -46.27
N THR A 99 51.39 -2.25 -46.15
CA THR A 99 50.97 -3.50 -46.91
C THR A 99 51.16 -4.83 -46.12
N GLU A 100 50.39 -5.91 -46.45
CA GLU A 100 50.60 -7.41 -46.35
C GLU A 100 50.97 -8.16 -45.02
N LYS A 101 50.25 -9.24 -44.59
CA LYS A 101 50.40 -10.75 -44.76
C LYS A 101 51.61 -11.41 -44.02
N THR A 102 51.64 -12.69 -43.56
CA THR A 102 50.89 -13.95 -43.85
C THR A 102 50.80 -14.95 -42.62
N TYR A 103 50.49 -16.24 -42.83
CA TYR A 103 50.07 -17.29 -41.84
C TYR A 103 51.13 -18.35 -41.44
N GLY A 104 50.88 -19.09 -40.34
CA GLY A 104 51.51 -20.38 -39.96
C GLY A 104 50.58 -21.21 -39.02
N ASN A 105 50.63 -22.56 -39.03
CA ASN A 105 49.46 -23.40 -38.63
C ASN A 105 49.77 -24.84 -38.12
N GLY A 106 48.85 -25.47 -37.37
CA GLY A 106 48.75 -26.94 -37.16
C GLY A 106 48.63 -27.45 -35.70
N ASN A 107 48.09 -28.65 -35.40
CA ASN A 107 47.35 -29.62 -36.26
C ASN A 107 46.63 -30.75 -35.46
N ILE A 108 45.85 -31.58 -36.16
CA ILE A 108 45.37 -32.97 -35.86
C ILE A 108 44.03 -33.15 -35.09
N THR A 109 43.18 -34.02 -35.65
CA THR A 109 41.91 -34.58 -35.09
C THR A 109 41.89 -36.11 -35.38
N PRO A 110 40.94 -36.86 -36.01
CA PRO A 110 39.60 -36.60 -36.61
C PRO A 110 38.48 -37.58 -36.13
N ARG A 111 37.32 -37.60 -36.85
CA ARG A 111 36.17 -38.56 -36.76
C ARG A 111 35.33 -38.44 -35.47
N SER A 112 34.06 -38.86 -35.42
CA SER A 112 33.00 -39.15 -36.42
C SER A 112 31.64 -39.22 -35.67
N ALA A 113 30.46 -39.06 -36.27
CA ALA A 113 30.02 -38.98 -37.67
C ALA A 113 29.36 -37.57 -37.93
N SER A 114 28.64 -37.18 -39.00
CA SER A 114 27.77 -37.83 -39.99
C SER A 114 26.48 -38.46 -39.38
N LEU A 115 25.26 -38.29 -39.90
CA LEU A 115 24.62 -37.46 -40.94
C LEU A 115 23.17 -37.20 -40.45
N SER A 116 22.38 -36.17 -40.79
CA SER A 116 22.45 -35.00 -41.70
C SER A 116 21.39 -33.96 -41.19
N SER A 117 20.94 -32.87 -41.84
CA SER A 117 21.10 -32.27 -43.18
C SER A 117 20.86 -30.72 -43.12
N SER A 118 20.07 -30.16 -44.05
CA SER A 118 19.41 -28.81 -44.09
C SER A 118 20.15 -27.55 -43.60
N GLN A 119 21.49 -27.51 -43.59
CA GLN A 119 22.24 -26.25 -43.50
C GLN A 119 22.14 -25.43 -44.80
N HIS A 120 21.07 -24.66 -44.96
CA HIS A 120 20.99 -23.64 -46.02
C HIS A 120 20.22 -22.35 -45.67
N LEU A 121 19.67 -22.23 -44.46
CA LEU A 121 18.74 -21.15 -44.06
C LEU A 121 19.24 -20.23 -42.94
N GLN A 122 20.56 -20.08 -42.75
CA GLN A 122 21.13 -19.41 -41.56
C GLN A 122 22.03 -18.19 -41.88
N ARG A 123 21.84 -17.55 -43.05
CA ARG A 123 22.64 -16.39 -43.49
C ARG A 123 21.85 -15.17 -43.99
N LYS A 124 20.55 -15.05 -43.65
CA LYS A 124 19.67 -13.96 -44.13
C LYS A 124 18.80 -13.29 -43.04
N LEU A 125 19.16 -13.38 -41.76
CA LEU A 125 18.41 -12.81 -40.62
C LEU A 125 19.30 -11.93 -39.71
N PHE A 126 20.14 -11.08 -40.30
CA PHE A 126 21.08 -10.21 -39.56
C PHE A 126 21.14 -8.75 -40.06
N ALA A 127 20.13 -8.29 -40.82
CA ALA A 127 20.13 -6.96 -41.44
C ALA A 127 19.24 -5.91 -40.73
N GLU A 128 18.06 -6.27 -40.24
CA GLU A 128 16.98 -5.29 -39.99
C GLU A 128 16.76 -4.92 -38.50
N SER A 129 17.72 -5.19 -37.62
CA SER A 129 17.58 -4.98 -36.16
C SER A 129 18.43 -3.82 -35.59
N GLN A 130 19.36 -3.25 -36.35
CA GLN A 130 20.36 -2.32 -35.79
C GLN A 130 19.85 -0.89 -35.53
N VAL A 131 18.87 -0.41 -36.29
CA VAL A 131 18.49 1.02 -36.34
C VAL A 131 17.96 1.57 -35.01
N GLY A 132 17.19 0.77 -34.26
CA GLY A 132 16.54 1.21 -33.02
C GLY A 132 17.36 1.09 -31.74
N ARG A 133 18.36 0.18 -31.69
CA ARG A 133 19.20 -0.01 -30.50
C ARG A 133 20.47 0.85 -30.52
N ALA A 134 21.06 1.03 -31.69
CA ALA A 134 22.31 1.79 -31.83
C ALA A 134 22.16 3.26 -31.40
N SER A 135 20.99 3.86 -31.58
CA SER A 135 20.74 5.27 -31.25
C SER A 135 20.69 5.54 -29.73
N PHE A 136 19.90 4.77 -28.97
CA PHE A 136 19.82 4.93 -27.51
C PHE A 136 21.12 4.48 -26.82
N GLN A 137 21.78 3.44 -27.34
CA GLN A 137 23.05 2.97 -26.77
C GLN A 137 24.19 3.97 -27.04
N LYS A 138 24.34 4.52 -28.26
CA LYS A 138 25.30 5.62 -28.55
C LYS A 138 25.06 6.88 -27.71
N LEU A 139 23.85 7.10 -27.19
CA LEU A 139 23.54 8.25 -26.33
C LEU A 139 24.03 8.11 -24.87
N MET A 140 24.33 6.86 -24.47
CA MET A 140 24.72 6.45 -23.11
C MET A 140 26.15 5.86 -23.05
N GLU A 141 26.64 5.33 -24.17
CA GLU A 141 27.95 4.74 -24.35
C GLU A 141 28.64 5.44 -25.53
N PRO A 142 29.21 6.65 -25.33
CA PRO A 142 30.08 7.26 -26.32
C PRO A 142 31.33 6.39 -26.48
N SER A 143 31.58 5.91 -27.70
CA SER A 143 32.74 5.06 -27.99
C SER A 143 34.05 5.78 -27.63
N SER A 144 34.93 5.11 -26.89
CA SER A 144 36.17 5.65 -26.30
C SER A 144 37.16 6.26 -27.30
N SER A 145 36.95 6.04 -28.60
CA SER A 145 37.65 6.69 -29.72
C SER A 145 37.23 8.15 -30.00
N GLN A 146 36.24 8.71 -29.29
CA GLN A 146 35.83 10.12 -29.41
C GLN A 146 35.84 10.85 -28.05
N ARG A 147 37.02 11.37 -27.67
CA ARG A 147 37.19 12.36 -26.60
C ARG A 147 37.02 13.79 -27.17
N PRO A 148 36.82 14.83 -26.33
CA PRO A 148 35.72 14.98 -25.38
C PRO A 148 35.01 16.36 -25.55
N GLY A 149 33.85 16.59 -24.92
CA GLY A 149 33.36 17.99 -24.80
C GLY A 149 31.92 18.24 -24.35
N ILE A 150 30.95 17.40 -24.71
CA ILE A 150 29.52 17.83 -24.71
C ILE A 150 28.68 17.23 -23.56
N ALA A 151 29.13 16.19 -22.85
CA ALA A 151 28.29 15.50 -21.85
C ALA A 151 29.05 14.90 -20.64
N PRO A 152 29.82 15.69 -19.85
CA PRO A 152 30.64 15.18 -18.75
C PRO A 152 29.83 14.34 -17.74
N TYR A 153 28.68 14.85 -17.29
CA TYR A 153 27.78 14.14 -16.36
C TYR A 153 27.31 12.78 -16.87
N ARG A 154 27.15 12.58 -18.19
CA ARG A 154 26.73 11.29 -18.75
C ARG A 154 27.85 10.25 -18.75
N ILE A 155 29.11 10.69 -18.83
CA ILE A 155 30.27 9.81 -18.75
C ILE A 155 30.37 9.25 -17.32
N VAL A 156 30.32 10.13 -16.31
CA VAL A 156 30.35 9.73 -14.89
C VAL A 156 29.16 8.83 -14.53
N LEU A 157 27.93 9.21 -14.91
CA LEU A 157 26.73 8.39 -14.65
C LEU A 157 26.69 7.10 -15.49
N GLY A 158 27.44 7.03 -16.59
CA GLY A 158 27.63 5.83 -17.40
C GLY A 158 28.52 4.80 -16.70
N ASP A 159 29.64 5.26 -16.15
CA ASP A 159 30.55 4.43 -15.33
C ASP A 159 29.86 3.93 -14.05
N VAL A 160 29.17 4.82 -13.31
CA VAL A 160 28.35 4.45 -12.14
C VAL A 160 27.34 3.35 -12.47
N LYS A 161 26.67 3.45 -13.63
CA LYS A 161 25.75 2.41 -14.13
C LYS A 161 26.47 1.09 -14.42
N GLU A 162 27.64 1.10 -15.05
CA GLU A 162 28.40 -0.12 -15.35
C GLU A 162 28.87 -0.80 -14.06
N LYS A 163 29.50 -0.02 -13.16
CA LYS A 163 30.00 -0.51 -11.87
C LYS A 163 28.87 -1.04 -10.97
N LEU A 164 27.68 -0.42 -10.97
CA LEU A 164 26.49 -1.00 -10.33
C LEU A 164 26.03 -2.33 -10.96
N LEU A 165 26.11 -2.48 -12.29
CA LEU A 165 25.75 -3.74 -12.97
C LEU A 165 26.75 -4.86 -12.65
N LYS A 166 28.05 -4.56 -12.61
CA LYS A 166 29.11 -5.48 -12.14
C LYS A 166 28.89 -5.88 -10.68
N THR A 167 28.60 -4.91 -9.81
CA THR A 167 28.27 -5.16 -8.39
C THR A 167 27.07 -6.09 -8.24
N ARG A 168 25.97 -5.85 -8.97
CA ARG A 168 24.79 -6.72 -8.94
C ARG A 168 25.12 -8.13 -9.42
N LYS A 169 25.91 -8.27 -10.50
CA LYS A 169 26.34 -9.58 -11.01
C LYS A 169 27.22 -10.35 -10.01
N ARG A 170 28.10 -9.67 -9.27
CA ARG A 170 28.89 -10.28 -8.18
C ARG A 170 27.97 -10.83 -7.09
N LEU A 171 26.96 -10.08 -6.67
CA LEU A 171 25.97 -10.54 -5.69
C LEU A 171 25.09 -11.69 -6.23
N GLU A 172 24.74 -11.67 -7.53
CA GLU A 172 24.04 -12.78 -8.20
C GLU A 172 24.87 -14.07 -8.16
N LEU A 173 26.18 -14.00 -8.43
CA LEU A 173 27.09 -15.16 -8.37
C LEU A 173 27.28 -15.69 -6.94
N LEU A 174 27.47 -14.79 -5.96
CA LEU A 174 27.62 -15.16 -4.55
C LEU A 174 26.35 -15.81 -3.96
N LEU A 175 25.16 -15.47 -4.48
CA LEU A 175 23.89 -16.12 -4.10
C LEU A 175 23.66 -17.48 -4.78
N GLU A 176 24.49 -17.86 -5.75
CA GLU A 176 24.47 -19.15 -6.45
C GLU A 176 25.67 -20.05 -6.05
N ASP A 177 26.42 -19.67 -5.01
CA ASP A 177 27.69 -20.29 -4.57
C ASP A 177 28.75 -20.41 -5.68
N LEU A 178 28.71 -19.50 -6.67
CA LEU A 178 29.59 -19.51 -7.82
C LEU A 178 30.86 -18.65 -7.61
N PRO A 179 32.02 -19.05 -8.16
CA PRO A 179 33.23 -18.26 -8.10
C PRO A 179 33.04 -16.92 -8.85
N CYS A 180 33.53 -15.83 -8.24
CA CYS A 180 33.55 -14.51 -8.84
C CYS A 180 34.97 -13.92 -8.78
N ASP A 181 35.44 -13.30 -9.85
CA ASP A 181 36.77 -12.67 -9.89
C ASP A 181 36.88 -11.51 -8.88
N HIS A 182 38.06 -11.33 -8.30
CA HIS A 182 38.31 -10.39 -7.19
C HIS A 182 39.15 -9.19 -7.64
N ASP A 183 38.59 -8.34 -8.51
CA ASP A 183 39.12 -6.98 -8.71
C ASP A 183 38.24 -5.96 -7.95
N PRO A 184 38.74 -5.35 -6.84
CA PRO A 184 38.00 -4.35 -6.08
C PRO A 184 37.65 -3.08 -6.86
N TRP A 185 38.32 -2.78 -7.97
CA TRP A 185 38.02 -1.61 -8.79
C TRP A 185 36.76 -1.78 -9.63
N ASP A 186 36.34 -3.03 -9.89
CA ASP A 186 35.28 -3.35 -10.84
C ASP A 186 33.86 -3.32 -10.23
N TYR A 187 33.72 -3.22 -8.91
CA TYR A 187 32.44 -3.15 -8.19
C TYR A 187 32.45 -2.15 -7.03
N TYR A 188 31.26 -1.79 -6.53
CA TYR A 188 31.09 -1.00 -5.31
C TYR A 188 31.06 -1.91 -4.08
N GLU A 189 31.95 -1.66 -3.13
CA GLU A 189 32.02 -2.36 -1.83
C GLU A 189 31.33 -1.53 -0.72
N THR A 190 31.40 -0.20 -0.78
CA THR A 190 30.75 0.71 0.18
C THR A 190 29.75 1.67 -0.49
N SER A 191 28.89 2.31 0.31
CA SER A 191 28.01 3.41 -0.16
C SER A 191 28.81 4.62 -0.65
N ASP A 192 29.98 4.86 -0.08
CA ASP A 192 30.67 6.13 -0.20
C ASP A 192 31.38 6.24 -1.55
N GLN A 193 31.91 5.11 -2.03
CA GLN A 193 32.37 4.94 -3.42
C GLN A 193 31.25 5.24 -4.45
N LEU A 194 29.98 5.03 -4.09
CA LEU A 194 28.83 5.34 -4.94
C LEU A 194 28.41 6.82 -4.79
N LEU A 195 28.53 7.39 -3.59
CA LEU A 195 28.23 8.79 -3.31
C LEU A 195 29.23 9.76 -3.96
N GLU A 196 30.53 9.46 -3.93
CA GLU A 196 31.60 10.29 -4.51
C GLU A 196 31.30 10.81 -5.94
N PRO A 197 31.05 9.95 -6.95
CA PRO A 197 30.74 10.41 -8.31
C PRO A 197 29.38 11.13 -8.43
N LEU A 198 28.43 10.88 -7.52
CA LEU A 198 27.14 11.55 -7.49
C LEU A 198 27.23 12.97 -6.89
N LEU A 199 28.00 13.13 -5.81
CA LEU A 199 28.30 14.42 -5.19
C LEU A 199 29.14 15.29 -6.13
N LEU A 200 30.16 14.73 -6.79
CA LEU A 200 30.92 15.42 -7.84
C LEU A 200 30.02 15.98 -8.95
N CYS A 201 29.01 15.21 -9.40
CA CYS A 201 28.03 15.70 -10.35
C CYS A 201 27.12 16.80 -9.77
N TYR A 202 26.79 16.73 -8.48
CA TYR A 202 25.91 17.70 -7.80
C TYR A 202 26.63 19.04 -7.60
N ASP A 203 27.84 19.02 -7.05
CA ASP A 203 28.65 20.22 -6.79
C ASP A 203 29.06 20.92 -8.10
N SER A 204 29.35 20.14 -9.15
CA SER A 204 29.58 20.67 -10.50
C SER A 204 28.33 21.30 -11.12
N LEU A 205 27.12 20.77 -10.88
CA LEU A 205 25.88 21.42 -11.31
C LEU A 205 25.58 22.69 -10.51
N GLN A 206 25.78 22.71 -9.20
CA GLN A 206 25.56 23.90 -8.37
C GLN A 206 26.53 25.04 -8.75
N SER A 207 27.82 24.73 -8.88
CA SER A 207 28.85 25.72 -9.27
C SER A 207 28.66 26.25 -10.70
N CYS A 208 28.15 25.42 -11.62
CA CYS A 208 27.71 25.86 -12.97
C CYS A 208 26.31 26.52 -12.98
N GLY A 209 25.79 27.00 -11.85
CA GLY A 209 24.51 27.71 -11.76
C GLY A 209 23.26 26.86 -12.07
N SER A 210 23.43 25.55 -12.25
CA SER A 210 22.40 24.59 -12.68
C SER A 210 21.71 23.89 -11.50
N GLY A 211 21.64 24.55 -10.34
CA GLY A 211 21.16 23.97 -9.07
C GLY A 211 19.78 23.32 -9.14
N VAL A 212 18.85 23.88 -9.92
CA VAL A 212 17.50 23.31 -10.14
C VAL A 212 17.55 21.87 -10.71
N LEU A 213 18.59 21.52 -11.47
CA LEU A 213 18.80 20.16 -11.97
C LEU A 213 19.47 19.26 -10.92
N ALA A 214 20.35 19.82 -10.09
CA ALA A 214 21.02 19.14 -8.99
C ALA A 214 20.02 18.75 -7.88
N ASP A 215 19.20 19.69 -7.44
CA ASP A 215 18.20 19.56 -6.38
C ASP A 215 16.97 18.74 -6.77
N GLY A 216 16.83 18.44 -8.06
CA GLY A 216 15.87 17.47 -8.60
C GLY A 216 16.34 16.02 -8.44
N ARG A 217 16.33 15.26 -9.53
CA ARG A 217 16.56 13.79 -9.52
C ARG A 217 17.91 13.34 -8.96
N LEU A 218 18.94 14.20 -8.97
CA LEU A 218 20.27 13.85 -8.47
C LEU A 218 20.33 13.89 -6.94
N ALA A 219 19.88 14.99 -6.31
CA ALA A 219 19.67 15.04 -4.87
C ALA A 219 18.74 13.92 -4.40
N ASP A 220 17.71 13.61 -5.18
CA ASP A 220 16.79 12.51 -4.91
C ASP A 220 17.45 11.12 -4.96
N LEU A 221 18.52 10.93 -5.74
CA LEU A 221 19.35 9.72 -5.74
C LEU A 221 20.33 9.72 -4.56
N ILE A 222 21.01 10.84 -4.30
CA ILE A 222 21.93 11.00 -3.17
C ILE A 222 21.22 10.73 -1.83
N ARG A 223 20.03 11.31 -1.63
CA ARG A 223 19.15 11.03 -0.48
C ARG A 223 18.84 9.54 -0.33
N ARG A 224 18.59 8.82 -1.43
CA ARG A 224 18.31 7.37 -1.41
C ARG A 224 19.55 6.56 -1.02
N VAL A 225 20.71 6.87 -1.58
CA VAL A 225 21.97 6.19 -1.22
C VAL A 225 22.32 6.45 0.25
N ALA A 226 22.16 7.68 0.75
CA ALA A 226 22.36 7.99 2.17
C ALA A 226 21.33 7.33 3.12
N THR A 227 20.11 7.06 2.66
CA THR A 227 19.03 6.46 3.49
C THR A 227 19.05 4.93 3.48
N PHE A 228 19.39 4.31 2.35
CA PHE A 228 19.28 2.86 2.12
C PHE A 228 20.63 2.15 1.93
N GLY A 229 21.70 2.90 1.67
CA GLY A 229 23.03 2.37 1.35
C GLY A 229 23.03 1.43 0.14
N MET A 230 24.01 0.53 0.10
CA MET A 230 24.07 -0.58 -0.85
C MET A 230 23.27 -1.82 -0.39
N VAL A 231 22.80 -1.83 0.87
CA VAL A 231 22.21 -3.00 1.54
C VAL A 231 20.68 -2.95 1.66
N LEU A 232 20.05 -1.85 1.23
CA LEU A 232 18.62 -1.51 1.36
C LEU A 232 18.12 -1.32 2.80
N MET A 233 18.36 -2.28 3.69
CA MET A 233 18.01 -2.24 5.12
C MET A 233 19.03 -3.06 5.92
N LYS A 234 19.71 -2.44 6.91
CA LYS A 234 20.61 -3.17 7.82
C LYS A 234 19.81 -4.19 8.66
N LEU A 235 20.32 -5.42 8.80
CA LEU A 235 19.62 -6.51 9.49
C LEU A 235 20.03 -6.61 10.97
N ASP A 236 19.06 -6.49 11.88
CA ASP A 236 19.27 -6.75 13.31
C ASP A 236 19.38 -8.25 13.61
N LEU A 237 20.42 -8.64 14.36
CA LEU A 237 20.53 -9.97 14.94
C LEU A 237 19.82 -10.00 16.30
N ARG A 238 19.16 -11.11 16.64
CA ARG A 238 18.47 -11.25 17.93
C ARG A 238 18.42 -12.70 18.42
N GLN A 239 19.10 -12.97 19.54
CA GLN A 239 19.14 -14.24 20.26
C GLN A 239 18.67 -14.05 21.73
N GLU A 240 18.63 -15.10 22.57
CA GLU A 240 18.35 -14.98 24.01
C GLU A 240 19.57 -15.30 24.90
N SER A 241 19.74 -14.58 26.01
CA SER A 241 20.90 -14.61 26.93
C SER A 241 21.33 -16.01 27.38
N GLY A 242 20.37 -16.91 27.57
CA GLY A 242 20.61 -18.31 27.88
C GLY A 242 21.50 -19.02 26.84
N ARG A 243 21.34 -18.71 25.54
CA ARG A 243 22.14 -19.30 24.45
C ARG A 243 23.60 -18.85 24.48
N HIS A 244 23.83 -17.60 24.90
CA HIS A 244 25.19 -17.08 25.09
C HIS A 244 25.86 -17.75 26.30
N SER A 245 25.11 -18.00 27.36
CA SER A 245 25.57 -18.76 28.52
C SER A 245 25.83 -20.24 28.19
N GLU A 246 24.97 -20.89 27.40
CA GLU A 246 25.16 -22.26 26.90
C GLU A 246 26.40 -22.38 26.00
N ALA A 247 26.69 -21.37 25.18
CA ALA A 247 27.90 -21.32 24.37
C ALA A 247 29.17 -21.11 25.21
N LEU A 248 29.15 -20.17 26.17
CA LEU A 248 30.27 -19.97 27.10
C LEU A 248 30.51 -21.20 27.98
N ASP A 249 29.46 -21.91 28.41
CA ASP A 249 29.58 -23.19 29.13
C ASP A 249 30.36 -24.24 28.35
N ALA A 250 30.11 -24.38 27.04
CA ALA A 250 30.85 -25.32 26.21
C ALA A 250 32.33 -24.93 26.11
N ILE A 251 32.62 -23.64 25.96
CA ILE A 251 33.97 -23.09 25.86
C ILE A 251 34.73 -23.26 27.19
N THR A 252 34.16 -22.87 28.33
CA THR A 252 34.83 -22.97 29.63
C THR A 252 35.00 -24.41 30.09
N LYS A 253 34.11 -25.33 29.70
CA LYS A 253 34.27 -26.77 29.95
C LYS A 253 35.37 -27.40 29.08
N TYR A 254 35.48 -27.01 27.80
CA TYR A 254 36.57 -27.48 26.93
C TYR A 254 37.95 -26.99 27.37
N LEU A 255 38.02 -25.82 28.01
CA LEU A 255 39.26 -25.20 28.51
C LEU A 255 39.60 -25.56 29.98
N ASP A 256 38.93 -26.55 30.57
CA ASP A 256 39.06 -26.96 31.99
C ASP A 256 38.88 -25.80 33.00
N MET A 257 38.12 -24.76 32.62
CA MET A 257 37.83 -23.60 33.47
C MET A 257 36.55 -23.78 34.32
N GLY A 258 35.74 -24.80 34.05
CA GLY A 258 34.48 -25.10 34.75
C GLY A 258 33.24 -24.63 33.98
N THR A 259 32.09 -24.53 34.67
CA THR A 259 30.81 -24.11 34.08
C THR A 259 30.57 -22.61 34.25
N TYR A 260 30.61 -21.83 33.17
CA TYR A 260 30.31 -20.40 33.19
C TYR A 260 28.95 -20.08 33.85
N SER A 261 27.90 -20.84 33.55
CA SER A 261 26.54 -20.57 34.01
C SER A 261 26.36 -20.74 35.52
N GLU A 262 27.13 -21.62 36.16
CA GLU A 262 27.13 -21.90 37.61
C GLU A 262 27.83 -20.82 38.46
N TRP A 263 28.63 -19.95 37.84
CA TRP A 263 29.34 -18.86 38.52
C TRP A 263 28.40 -17.72 38.98
N ASP A 264 28.81 -16.94 39.99
CA ASP A 264 28.12 -15.69 40.32
C ASP A 264 28.43 -14.56 39.32
N GLU A 265 27.70 -13.44 39.42
CA GLU A 265 27.85 -12.30 38.49
C GLU A 265 29.24 -11.66 38.57
N GLU A 266 29.87 -11.60 39.75
CA GLU A 266 31.20 -11.00 39.90
C GLU A 266 32.27 -11.90 39.29
N GLN A 267 32.19 -13.22 39.48
CA GLN A 267 33.06 -14.19 38.82
C GLN A 267 32.89 -14.14 37.29
N LYS A 268 31.65 -14.04 36.79
CA LYS A 268 31.34 -13.84 35.35
C LYS A 268 31.97 -12.55 34.82
N LEU A 269 31.73 -11.42 35.46
CA LEU A 269 32.28 -10.12 35.06
C LEU A 269 33.83 -10.14 35.06
N ASN A 270 34.46 -10.71 36.10
CA ASN A 270 35.91 -10.81 36.17
C ASN A 270 36.51 -11.67 35.05
N PHE A 271 35.89 -12.81 34.71
CA PHE A 271 36.30 -13.63 33.57
C PHE A 271 36.14 -12.88 32.24
N LEU A 272 34.96 -12.29 32.00
CA LEU A 272 34.65 -11.59 30.76
C LEU A 272 35.60 -10.41 30.55
N ILE A 273 35.79 -9.54 31.56
CA ILE A 273 36.70 -8.39 31.48
C ILE A 273 38.14 -8.83 31.22
N LYS A 274 38.59 -9.96 31.79
CA LYS A 274 39.94 -10.50 31.57
C LYS A 274 40.16 -10.93 30.13
N GLU A 275 39.28 -11.78 29.57
CA GLU A 275 39.45 -12.25 28.19
C GLU A 275 39.10 -11.16 27.15
N LEU A 276 38.22 -10.20 27.49
CA LEU A 276 37.98 -8.98 26.70
C LEU A 276 39.21 -8.06 26.64
N LYS A 277 40.01 -7.96 27.70
CA LYS A 277 41.33 -7.29 27.69
C LYS A 277 42.45 -8.11 27.04
N GLY A 278 42.30 -9.43 26.94
CA GLY A 278 43.24 -10.34 26.28
C GLY A 278 43.39 -10.10 24.76
N LYS A 279 44.44 -10.66 24.14
CA LYS A 279 44.68 -10.60 22.69
C LYS A 279 44.67 -11.96 21.97
N ARG A 280 44.52 -13.06 22.72
CA ARG A 280 44.31 -14.40 22.17
C ARG A 280 42.87 -14.57 21.71
N PRO A 281 42.60 -15.40 20.68
CA PRO A 281 41.31 -16.06 20.54
C PRO A 281 41.02 -16.97 21.76
N LEU A 282 39.75 -17.16 22.05
CA LEU A 282 39.24 -17.97 23.15
C LEU A 282 38.59 -19.27 22.64
N VAL A 283 37.84 -19.25 21.53
CA VAL A 283 37.21 -20.43 20.94
C VAL A 283 38.24 -21.21 20.12
N PRO A 284 38.54 -22.49 20.46
CA PRO A 284 39.45 -23.31 19.67
C PRO A 284 38.77 -23.76 18.37
N PRO A 285 39.44 -23.68 17.18
CA PRO A 285 38.84 -24.12 15.91
C PRO A 285 38.45 -25.61 15.85
N THR A 286 38.92 -26.41 16.80
CA THR A 286 38.68 -27.86 16.94
C THR A 286 37.69 -28.20 18.05
N ILE A 287 36.94 -27.24 18.59
CA ILE A 287 35.94 -27.50 19.62
C ILE A 287 34.73 -28.23 19.02
N ASP A 288 34.41 -29.41 19.55
CA ASP A 288 33.15 -30.10 19.23
C ASP A 288 32.06 -29.61 20.20
N VAL A 289 30.91 -29.20 19.66
CA VAL A 289 29.84 -28.56 20.42
C VAL A 289 28.46 -29.00 19.93
N PRO A 290 27.43 -29.00 20.79
CA PRO A 290 26.06 -29.31 20.37
C PRO A 290 25.59 -28.40 19.22
N PRO A 291 24.72 -28.87 18.30
CA PRO A 291 24.24 -28.08 17.17
C PRO A 291 23.64 -26.72 17.56
N ASP A 292 23.02 -26.65 18.74
CA ASP A 292 22.47 -25.43 19.31
C ASP A 292 23.52 -24.40 19.74
N VAL A 293 24.68 -24.84 20.23
CA VAL A 293 25.83 -23.96 20.51
C VAL A 293 26.53 -23.58 19.21
N LYS A 294 26.64 -24.53 18.27
CA LYS A 294 27.23 -24.26 16.96
C LYS A 294 26.48 -23.15 16.21
N GLU A 295 25.15 -23.15 16.21
CA GLU A 295 24.33 -22.08 15.60
C GLU A 295 24.68 -20.68 16.15
N VAL A 296 25.00 -20.57 17.44
CA VAL A 296 25.42 -19.30 18.06
C VAL A 296 26.80 -18.87 17.54
N LEU A 297 27.77 -19.79 17.50
CA LEU A 297 29.14 -19.51 17.04
C LEU A 297 29.19 -19.20 15.54
N ASP A 298 28.53 -20.02 14.70
CA ASP A 298 28.42 -19.80 13.25
C ASP A 298 27.73 -18.45 12.96
N THR A 299 26.74 -18.05 13.76
CA THR A 299 26.08 -16.72 13.64
C THR A 299 27.06 -15.57 13.95
N PHE A 300 27.93 -15.70 14.96
CA PHE A 300 28.94 -14.68 15.24
C PHE A 300 30.04 -14.64 14.15
N LYS A 301 30.42 -15.78 13.57
CA LYS A 301 31.33 -15.83 12.43
C LYS A 301 30.77 -15.07 11.22
N VAL A 302 29.53 -15.36 10.81
CA VAL A 302 28.86 -14.64 9.71
C VAL A 302 28.69 -13.15 10.04
N ALA A 303 28.49 -12.79 11.32
CA ALA A 303 28.43 -11.38 11.71
C ALA A 303 29.77 -10.65 11.53
N ALA A 304 30.89 -11.29 11.85
CA ALA A 304 32.24 -10.76 11.64
C ALA A 304 32.62 -10.68 10.15
N GLU A 305 32.13 -11.59 9.31
CA GLU A 305 32.33 -11.56 7.85
C GLU A 305 31.55 -10.42 7.17
N LEU A 306 30.32 -10.12 7.62
CA LEU A 306 29.41 -9.15 6.97
C LEU A 306 29.50 -7.71 7.52
N GLY A 307 29.93 -7.55 8.78
CA GLY A 307 30.18 -6.26 9.41
C GLY A 307 28.96 -5.37 9.69
N SER A 308 29.22 -4.25 10.36
CA SER A 308 28.21 -3.25 10.76
C SER A 308 27.60 -2.46 9.60
N ASP A 309 28.07 -2.63 8.37
CA ASP A 309 27.47 -2.05 7.16
C ASP A 309 26.30 -2.86 6.62
N SER A 310 26.38 -4.20 6.73
CA SER A 310 25.27 -5.10 6.42
C SER A 310 24.31 -5.25 7.60
N LEU A 311 24.84 -5.22 8.83
CA LEU A 311 24.12 -5.61 10.04
C LEU A 311 23.80 -4.41 10.95
N GLY A 312 22.69 -4.55 11.68
CA GLY A 312 22.14 -3.53 12.56
C GLY A 312 22.76 -3.57 13.95
N ALA A 313 21.95 -3.94 14.94
CA ALA A 313 22.36 -4.20 16.31
C ALA A 313 22.33 -5.71 16.63
N TYR A 314 23.04 -6.12 17.68
CA TYR A 314 22.87 -7.44 18.29
C TYR A 314 21.97 -7.31 19.53
N VAL A 315 20.72 -7.78 19.43
CA VAL A 315 19.71 -7.65 20.49
C VAL A 315 19.69 -8.90 21.39
N ILE A 316 19.88 -8.70 22.70
CA ILE A 316 19.88 -9.77 23.70
C ILE A 316 18.51 -9.87 24.37
N SER A 317 17.72 -10.87 23.99
CA SER A 317 16.43 -11.16 24.63
C SER A 317 16.62 -11.71 26.04
N MET A 318 15.78 -11.31 27.00
CA MET A 318 15.88 -11.73 28.41
C MET A 318 17.22 -11.35 29.05
N ALA A 319 17.77 -10.19 28.65
CA ALA A 319 18.89 -9.58 29.36
C ALA A 319 18.45 -9.22 30.78
N SER A 320 19.27 -9.63 31.76
CA SER A 320 18.99 -9.53 33.19
C SER A 320 20.16 -8.92 33.97
N ASN A 321 21.40 -9.09 33.50
CA ASN A 321 22.62 -8.69 34.20
C ASN A 321 23.62 -8.01 33.25
N ALA A 322 24.74 -7.50 33.79
CA ALA A 322 25.79 -6.86 32.97
C ALA A 322 26.65 -7.89 32.22
N SER A 323 26.81 -9.08 32.79
CA SER A 323 27.49 -10.23 32.15
C SER A 323 26.81 -10.66 30.84
N ASP A 324 25.48 -10.51 30.69
CA ASP A 324 24.77 -10.84 29.45
C ASP A 324 25.31 -10.03 28.25
N VAL A 325 25.55 -8.73 28.45
CA VAL A 325 26.09 -7.83 27.41
C VAL A 325 27.54 -8.18 27.11
N LEU A 326 28.38 -8.29 28.15
CA LEU A 326 29.81 -8.59 27.98
C LEU A 326 30.08 -9.99 27.41
N ALA A 327 29.18 -10.97 27.62
CA ALA A 327 29.23 -12.27 26.97
C ALA A 327 29.11 -12.16 25.44
N VAL A 328 28.19 -11.31 24.96
CA VAL A 328 28.05 -11.04 23.53
C VAL A 328 29.24 -10.25 22.99
N GLU A 329 29.74 -9.24 23.70
CA GLU A 329 30.96 -8.52 23.27
C GLU A 329 32.17 -9.46 23.14
N LEU A 330 32.30 -10.45 24.04
CA LEU A 330 33.37 -11.43 23.98
C LEU A 330 33.23 -12.35 22.77
N LEU A 331 32.03 -12.87 22.50
CA LEU A 331 31.76 -13.74 21.35
C LEU A 331 31.89 -12.99 20.01
N GLN A 332 31.47 -11.72 19.93
CA GLN A 332 31.72 -10.87 18.76
C GLN A 332 33.21 -10.64 18.52
N LYS A 333 33.93 -10.22 19.56
CA LYS A 333 35.38 -9.99 19.51
C LYS A 333 36.11 -11.25 19.03
N ASP A 334 35.74 -12.41 19.56
CA ASP A 334 36.44 -13.65 19.26
C ASP A 334 36.24 -14.10 17.80
N ALA A 335 34.99 -14.05 17.32
CA ALA A 335 34.69 -14.29 15.92
C ALA A 335 35.44 -13.33 14.98
N CYS A 336 35.55 -12.05 15.35
CA CYS A 336 36.36 -11.08 14.60
C CYS A 336 37.87 -11.42 14.59
N LEU A 337 38.43 -12.00 15.67
CA LEU A 337 39.82 -12.46 15.69
C LEU A 337 40.03 -13.69 14.80
N VAL A 338 39.11 -14.65 14.84
CA VAL A 338 39.14 -15.85 14.00
C VAL A 338 39.01 -15.49 12.52
N VAL A 339 37.99 -14.72 12.15
CA VAL A 339 37.73 -14.31 10.75
C VAL A 339 38.85 -13.42 10.20
N ALA A 340 39.40 -12.50 11.00
CA ALA A 340 40.55 -11.71 10.55
C ALA A 340 41.83 -12.55 10.36
N GLY A 341 41.99 -13.62 11.13
CA GLY A 341 43.05 -14.61 10.96
C GLY A 341 42.89 -15.45 9.68
N GLU A 342 41.67 -15.91 9.40
CA GLU A 342 41.34 -16.68 8.19
C GLU A 342 41.45 -15.82 6.90
N LEU A 343 40.98 -14.58 6.93
CA LEU A 343 40.99 -13.68 5.77
C LEU A 343 42.33 -12.93 5.57
N GLY A 344 43.25 -12.98 6.54
CA GLY A 344 44.50 -12.23 6.53
C GLY A 344 44.34 -10.70 6.54
N ARG A 345 43.14 -10.18 6.80
CA ARG A 345 42.79 -8.75 6.83
C ARG A 345 41.75 -8.45 7.92
N PRO A 346 41.66 -7.21 8.44
CA PRO A 346 40.64 -6.85 9.42
C PRO A 346 39.20 -7.10 8.92
N CYS A 347 38.30 -7.47 9.83
CA CYS A 347 36.88 -7.61 9.55
C CYS A 347 36.24 -6.24 9.18
N PRO A 348 35.31 -6.20 8.21
CA PRO A 348 34.62 -4.96 7.83
C PRO A 348 33.73 -4.43 8.96
N GLY A 349 33.62 -3.11 9.10
CA GLY A 349 32.67 -2.44 10.00
C GLY A 349 32.85 -2.63 11.52
N GLY A 350 33.74 -3.51 11.99
CA GLY A 350 33.97 -3.76 13.41
C GLY A 350 32.83 -4.54 14.11
N THR A 351 32.76 -4.45 15.44
CA THR A 351 31.71 -5.11 16.25
C THR A 351 30.34 -4.45 16.05
N LEU A 352 29.25 -5.21 16.20
CA LEU A 352 27.90 -4.65 16.17
C LEU A 352 27.56 -4.10 17.56
N ARG A 353 26.84 -2.97 17.61
CA ARG A 353 26.33 -2.43 18.87
C ARG A 353 25.42 -3.44 19.59
N VAL A 354 25.78 -3.79 20.82
CA VAL A 354 25.02 -4.75 21.64
C VAL A 354 23.92 -4.03 22.41
N VAL A 355 22.72 -4.60 22.38
CA VAL A 355 21.49 -3.98 22.88
C VAL A 355 20.77 -4.93 23.83
N PRO A 356 20.82 -4.70 25.16
CA PRO A 356 20.02 -5.47 26.10
C PRO A 356 18.54 -5.19 25.88
N LEU A 357 17.72 -6.25 25.89
CA LEU A 357 16.27 -6.18 25.85
C LEU A 357 15.69 -6.70 27.17
N PHE A 358 15.23 -5.76 28.00
CA PHE A 358 14.53 -6.02 29.25
C PHE A 358 13.05 -6.37 28.94
N GLU A 359 12.64 -7.61 29.23
CA GLU A 359 11.31 -8.15 28.86
C GLU A 359 10.35 -8.33 30.05
N THR A 360 10.80 -8.46 31.30
CA THR A 360 9.92 -8.62 32.49
C THR A 360 9.91 -7.40 33.41
N VAL A 361 8.94 -7.34 34.34
CA VAL A 361 8.88 -6.23 35.33
C VAL A 361 10.06 -6.25 36.32
N LYS A 362 10.70 -7.40 36.56
CA LYS A 362 11.93 -7.45 37.36
C LYS A 362 13.05 -6.73 36.61
N ASP A 363 13.35 -7.18 35.40
CA ASP A 363 14.49 -6.69 34.61
C ASP A 363 14.33 -5.21 34.23
N LEU A 364 13.09 -4.73 34.07
CA LEU A 364 12.82 -3.30 33.90
C LEU A 364 13.17 -2.46 35.14
N ARG A 365 12.91 -2.96 36.35
CA ARG A 365 13.26 -2.25 37.60
C ARG A 365 14.77 -2.25 37.82
N GLU A 366 15.44 -3.34 37.46
CA GLU A 366 16.90 -3.44 37.55
C GLU A 366 17.63 -2.78 36.35
N ALA A 367 16.93 -2.37 35.28
CA ALA A 367 17.56 -1.87 34.06
C ALA A 367 18.55 -0.71 34.28
N GLY A 368 18.19 0.26 35.12
CA GLY A 368 19.09 1.34 35.51
C GLY A 368 20.32 0.85 36.30
N SER A 369 20.14 -0.14 37.18
CA SER A 369 21.21 -0.79 37.94
C SER A 369 22.17 -1.56 37.03
N VAL A 370 21.64 -2.35 36.09
CA VAL A 370 22.41 -3.13 35.10
C VAL A 370 23.23 -2.22 34.20
N ILE A 371 22.62 -1.18 33.60
CA ILE A 371 23.33 -0.21 32.76
C ILE A 371 24.37 0.56 33.60
N ARG A 372 24.07 0.91 34.85
CA ARG A 372 25.04 1.57 35.75
C ARG A 372 26.24 0.68 36.04
N ARG A 373 26.02 -0.61 36.34
CA ARG A 373 27.10 -1.58 36.56
C ARG A 373 27.96 -1.77 35.31
N LEU A 374 27.33 -1.81 34.14
CA LEU A 374 27.98 -1.95 32.83
C LEU A 374 28.82 -0.70 32.46
N LEU A 375 28.27 0.51 32.58
CA LEU A 375 29.00 1.76 32.31
C LEU A 375 30.10 2.06 33.35
N SER A 376 30.01 1.48 34.55
CA SER A 376 31.08 1.53 35.56
C SER A 376 32.32 0.71 35.19
N ILE A 377 32.28 -0.10 34.13
CA ILE A 377 33.41 -0.92 33.68
C ILE A 377 34.18 -0.14 32.60
N ASP A 378 35.40 0.29 32.92
CA ASP A 378 36.22 1.15 32.05
C ASP A 378 36.37 0.59 30.63
N TRP A 379 36.66 -0.72 30.50
CA TRP A 379 36.79 -1.39 29.20
C TRP A 379 35.53 -1.24 28.34
N TYR A 380 34.34 -1.31 28.96
CA TYR A 380 33.09 -1.17 28.21
C TYR A 380 32.89 0.29 27.81
N ARG A 381 33.11 1.24 28.73
CA ARG A 381 33.00 2.67 28.45
C ARG A 381 33.94 3.11 27.33
N ASP A 382 35.19 2.66 27.36
CA ASP A 382 36.17 2.88 26.29
C ASP A 382 35.73 2.22 24.97
N HIS A 383 35.11 1.03 25.02
CA HIS A 383 34.57 0.35 23.83
C HIS A 383 33.44 1.15 23.16
N ILE A 384 32.38 1.54 23.88
CA ILE A 384 31.29 2.32 23.29
C ILE A 384 31.73 3.72 22.86
N ILE A 385 32.66 4.37 23.57
CA ILE A 385 33.25 5.64 23.12
C ILE A 385 34.01 5.46 21.81
N LYS A 386 34.91 4.47 21.73
CA LYS A 386 35.80 4.28 20.57
C LYS A 386 35.08 3.72 19.33
N ASN A 387 34.20 2.75 19.51
CA ASN A 387 33.61 1.98 18.41
C ASN A 387 32.20 2.46 18.03
N HIS A 388 31.50 3.14 18.95
CA HIS A 388 30.08 3.50 18.82
C HIS A 388 29.78 4.97 19.17
N ASP A 389 30.77 5.88 19.08
CA ASP A 389 30.61 7.33 19.28
C ASP A 389 29.95 7.71 20.62
N GLY A 390 30.27 6.96 21.68
CA GLY A 390 29.70 7.15 23.02
C GLY A 390 28.20 6.87 23.10
N HIS A 391 27.66 6.02 22.22
CA HIS A 391 26.22 5.77 22.08
C HIS A 391 25.82 4.37 22.59
N GLN A 392 25.10 4.34 23.72
CA GLN A 392 24.39 3.15 24.18
C GLN A 392 23.00 3.06 23.53
N GLU A 393 22.58 1.85 23.14
CA GLU A 393 21.18 1.58 22.83
C GLU A 393 20.61 0.51 23.78
N VAL A 394 19.36 0.70 24.22
CA VAL A 394 18.63 -0.20 25.13
C VAL A 394 17.23 -0.47 24.58
N MET A 395 16.81 -1.74 24.52
CA MET A 395 15.49 -2.11 23.99
C MET A 395 14.48 -2.41 25.10
N VAL A 396 13.24 -1.94 24.94
CA VAL A 396 12.20 -2.01 26.00
C VAL A 396 10.97 -2.84 25.59
N GLY A 397 10.66 -3.88 26.38
CA GLY A 397 9.77 -5.01 26.03
C GLY A 397 8.27 -4.86 26.33
N TYR A 398 7.58 -3.88 25.72
CA TYR A 398 6.16 -3.57 26.02
C TYR A 398 5.15 -4.74 26.09
N SER A 399 5.26 -5.76 25.21
CA SER A 399 4.24 -6.82 25.12
C SER A 399 4.46 -7.98 26.09
N ASP A 400 5.71 -8.32 26.39
CA ASP A 400 6.04 -9.42 27.28
C ASP A 400 5.98 -8.98 28.75
N SER A 401 6.36 -7.75 29.08
CA SER A 401 6.10 -7.17 30.42
C SER A 401 4.60 -7.04 30.69
N GLY A 402 3.82 -6.67 29.65
CA GLY A 402 2.36 -6.63 29.72
C GLY A 402 1.71 -8.02 29.84
N LYS A 403 2.43 -9.11 29.48
CA LYS A 403 2.00 -10.50 29.71
C LYS A 403 2.30 -10.97 31.13
N ASP A 404 3.41 -10.50 31.71
CA ASP A 404 3.81 -10.83 33.09
C ASP A 404 2.94 -10.13 34.15
N ALA A 405 2.72 -8.82 34.03
CA ALA A 405 2.17 -8.00 35.12
C ALA A 405 0.94 -7.15 34.74
N GLY A 406 0.40 -7.31 33.54
CA GLY A 406 -0.74 -6.52 33.04
C GLY A 406 -0.34 -5.17 32.44
N ARG A 407 -1.24 -4.59 31.63
CA ARG A 407 -0.87 -3.48 30.73
C ARG A 407 -0.50 -2.18 31.44
N PHE A 408 -1.20 -1.82 32.52
CA PHE A 408 -0.94 -0.56 33.25
C PHE A 408 0.38 -0.63 34.02
N THR A 409 0.57 -1.69 34.81
CA THR A 409 1.82 -2.01 35.51
C THR A 409 3.00 -1.92 34.55
N ALA A 410 2.95 -2.67 33.44
CA ALA A 410 4.01 -2.66 32.44
C ALA A 410 4.27 -1.25 31.87
N ALA A 411 3.24 -0.46 31.58
CA ALA A 411 3.43 0.90 31.07
C ALA A 411 4.13 1.83 32.09
N TRP A 412 3.82 1.70 33.38
CA TRP A 412 4.43 2.52 34.43
C TRP A 412 5.86 2.10 34.76
N GLU A 413 6.13 0.80 34.89
CA GLU A 413 7.49 0.29 35.11
C GLU A 413 8.39 0.58 33.89
N LEU A 414 7.83 0.57 32.66
CA LEU A 414 8.52 1.03 31.45
C LEU A 414 8.80 2.54 31.44
N TYR A 415 8.01 3.38 32.14
CA TYR A 415 8.29 4.81 32.24
C TYR A 415 9.44 5.07 33.21
N LYS A 416 9.39 4.47 34.42
CA LYS A 416 10.45 4.53 35.42
C LYS A 416 11.79 4.02 34.85
N ALA A 417 11.81 2.81 34.27
CA ALA A 417 13.01 2.23 33.66
C ALA A 417 13.65 3.12 32.58
N GLN A 418 12.85 3.89 31.83
CA GLN A 418 13.37 4.83 30.84
C GLN A 418 13.96 6.09 31.49
N GLU A 419 13.35 6.62 32.56
CA GLU A 419 13.93 7.72 33.36
C GLU A 419 15.27 7.29 33.99
N ASP A 420 15.30 6.09 34.60
CA ASP A 420 16.48 5.56 35.29
C ASP A 420 17.64 5.31 34.32
N VAL A 421 17.39 4.70 33.16
CA VAL A 421 18.42 4.47 32.13
C VAL A 421 18.91 5.78 31.50
N VAL A 422 18.02 6.77 31.27
CA VAL A 422 18.42 8.09 30.77
C VAL A 422 19.30 8.82 31.78
N ALA A 423 18.94 8.80 33.07
CA ALA A 423 19.75 9.40 34.13
C ALA A 423 21.15 8.76 34.20
N VAL A 424 21.22 7.43 34.25
CA VAL A 424 22.47 6.67 34.32
C VAL A 424 23.40 6.94 33.14
N CYS A 425 22.86 7.02 31.91
CA CYS A 425 23.66 7.33 30.73
C CYS A 425 24.18 8.78 30.77
N ASN A 426 23.34 9.75 31.16
CA ASN A 426 23.72 11.15 31.31
C ASN A 426 24.82 11.35 32.38
N GLU A 427 24.75 10.64 33.51
CA GLU A 427 25.79 10.66 34.56
C GLU A 427 27.18 10.23 34.05
N HIS A 428 27.24 9.37 33.03
CA HIS A 428 28.48 8.89 32.42
C HIS A 428 28.88 9.65 31.15
N GLY A 429 28.12 10.68 30.74
CA GLY A 429 28.33 11.39 29.48
C GLY A 429 28.02 10.56 28.22
N ILE A 430 27.31 9.43 28.37
CA ILE A 430 26.98 8.49 27.30
C ILE A 430 25.61 8.87 26.71
N LYS A 431 25.53 8.96 25.37
CA LYS A 431 24.27 9.18 24.67
C LYS A 431 23.44 7.90 24.70
N VAL A 432 22.11 8.02 24.85
CA VAL A 432 21.19 6.86 24.80
C VAL A 432 20.22 6.93 23.62
N THR A 433 19.98 5.79 22.97
CA THR A 433 18.76 5.55 22.18
C THR A 433 17.92 4.47 22.85
N LEU A 434 16.62 4.71 22.97
CA LEU A 434 15.66 3.71 23.38
C LEU A 434 15.05 3.05 22.14
N PHE A 435 15.19 1.72 22.06
CA PHE A 435 14.57 0.91 21.01
C PHE A 435 13.21 0.39 21.51
N HIS A 436 12.15 1.03 21.03
CA HIS A 436 10.79 0.70 21.44
C HIS A 436 10.33 -0.63 20.83
N GLY A 437 10.14 -1.65 21.68
CA GLY A 437 9.76 -3.01 21.28
C GLY A 437 8.32 -3.16 20.77
N ARG A 438 8.03 -4.35 20.22
CA ARG A 438 6.71 -4.66 19.64
C ARG A 438 5.59 -4.39 20.65
N GLY A 439 4.61 -3.58 20.22
CA GLY A 439 3.31 -3.48 20.89
C GLY A 439 3.15 -2.36 21.93
N GLY A 440 4.13 -1.46 22.06
CA GLY A 440 3.93 -0.16 22.70
C GLY A 440 2.92 0.72 21.95
N SER A 441 2.57 1.87 22.54
CA SER A 441 1.65 2.86 21.94
C SER A 441 2.14 3.34 20.57
N ILE A 442 3.44 3.62 20.45
CA ILE A 442 4.14 4.05 19.23
C ILE A 442 4.00 3.03 18.09
N GLY A 443 4.32 1.76 18.36
CA GLY A 443 4.38 0.71 17.32
C GLY A 443 3.02 0.23 16.80
N ARG A 444 1.93 0.36 17.58
CA ARG A 444 0.61 -0.18 17.19
C ARG A 444 -0.19 0.70 16.22
N GLY A 445 0.15 1.98 16.05
CA GLY A 445 -0.57 2.93 15.18
C GLY A 445 -2.09 3.02 15.41
N GLY A 446 -2.55 2.63 16.60
CA GLY A 446 -3.98 2.57 16.96
C GLY A 446 -4.44 3.71 17.85
N GLY A 447 -3.53 4.29 18.64
CA GLY A 447 -3.67 5.63 19.22
C GLY A 447 -2.81 6.64 18.44
N PRO A 448 -2.78 7.92 18.83
CA PRO A 448 -1.98 8.93 18.13
C PRO A 448 -0.49 8.66 18.32
N THR A 449 0.20 8.15 17.28
CA THR A 449 1.65 7.89 17.29
C THR A 449 2.47 9.12 17.71
N TYR A 450 2.00 10.31 17.32
CA TYR A 450 2.53 11.61 17.76
C TYR A 450 2.52 11.74 19.29
N LEU A 451 1.35 11.61 19.93
CA LEU A 451 1.21 11.73 21.38
C LEU A 451 2.05 10.67 22.11
N ALA A 452 2.09 9.45 21.57
CA ALA A 452 2.87 8.35 22.14
C ALA A 452 4.39 8.62 22.19
N ILE A 453 4.93 9.45 21.28
CA ILE A 453 6.34 9.88 21.29
C ILE A 453 6.51 11.10 22.22
N GLN A 454 5.59 12.07 22.12
CA GLN A 454 5.52 13.25 23.00
C GLN A 454 5.29 12.91 24.49
N SER A 455 4.93 11.66 24.80
CA SER A 455 4.67 11.17 26.15
C SER A 455 5.74 10.23 26.71
N GLN A 456 6.89 10.05 26.05
CA GLN A 456 8.04 9.37 26.66
C GLN A 456 8.78 10.34 27.62
N PRO A 457 9.63 9.87 28.55
CA PRO A 457 10.26 10.74 29.54
C PRO A 457 11.16 11.86 28.96
N PRO A 458 11.46 12.92 29.74
CA PRO A 458 12.50 13.89 29.39
C PRO A 458 13.84 13.21 29.07
N GLY A 459 14.55 13.68 28.06
CA GLY A 459 15.84 13.12 27.63
C GLY A 459 15.76 11.73 26.97
N SER A 460 14.59 11.10 26.89
CA SER A 460 14.43 9.77 26.29
C SER A 460 14.30 9.78 24.75
N VAL A 461 14.10 10.96 24.16
CA VAL A 461 13.97 11.19 22.71
C VAL A 461 14.86 12.38 22.33
N MET A 462 16.18 12.18 22.34
CA MET A 462 17.20 13.21 22.09
C MET A 462 17.63 13.21 20.62
N GLY A 463 16.74 13.66 19.73
CA GLY A 463 16.91 13.64 18.28
C GLY A 463 16.86 12.25 17.64
N THR A 464 16.81 11.17 18.44
CA THR A 464 16.79 9.78 17.98
C THR A 464 15.45 9.12 18.28
N LEU A 465 14.99 8.26 17.37
CA LEU A 465 13.85 7.37 17.57
C LEU A 465 14.11 6.04 16.88
N ARG A 466 14.07 4.94 17.65
CA ARG A 466 14.12 3.58 17.10
C ARG A 466 12.89 2.81 17.57
N SER A 467 12.06 2.33 16.65
CA SER A 467 10.77 1.72 16.98
C SER A 467 10.50 0.49 16.12
N THR A 468 10.01 -0.58 16.74
CA THR A 468 9.61 -1.81 16.06
C THR A 468 8.31 -1.59 15.28
N GLU A 469 8.39 -1.49 13.95
CA GLU A 469 7.19 -1.51 13.12
C GLU A 469 6.56 -2.89 13.06
N GLN A 470 5.23 -2.94 13.24
CA GLN A 470 4.50 -4.20 13.24
C GLN A 470 4.14 -4.60 11.80
N GLY A 471 4.39 -5.85 11.41
CA GLY A 471 4.08 -6.35 10.07
C GLY A 471 2.61 -6.16 9.66
N GLU A 472 1.68 -6.29 10.61
CA GLU A 472 0.26 -6.00 10.41
C GLU A 472 -0.06 -4.51 10.14
N MET A 473 0.84 -3.59 10.53
CA MET A 473 0.71 -2.15 10.33
C MET A 473 1.49 -1.61 9.13
N VAL A 474 2.48 -2.33 8.59
CA VAL A 474 3.30 -1.86 7.44
C VAL A 474 2.43 -1.44 6.25
N GLN A 475 1.44 -2.26 5.86
CA GLN A 475 0.50 -1.93 4.77
C GLN A 475 -0.37 -0.71 5.08
N ALA A 476 -0.67 -0.45 6.36
CA ALA A 476 -1.51 0.67 6.80
C ALA A 476 -0.73 1.98 6.99
N LYS A 477 0.59 1.91 7.20
CA LYS A 477 1.48 3.06 7.36
C LYS A 477 2.22 3.44 6.08
N PHE A 478 2.77 2.46 5.37
CA PHE A 478 3.70 2.67 4.25
C PHE A 478 3.20 2.10 2.91
N GLY A 479 2.06 1.41 2.91
CA GLY A 479 1.53 0.71 1.73
C GLY A 479 1.02 1.59 0.57
N LEU A 480 1.08 2.92 0.72
CA LEU A 480 0.88 3.93 -0.33
C LEU A 480 1.86 5.09 -0.10
N PRO A 481 2.47 5.69 -1.14
CA PRO A 481 3.48 6.75 -0.96
C PRO A 481 3.00 7.95 -0.13
N GLN A 482 1.76 8.40 -0.32
CA GLN A 482 1.18 9.53 0.44
C GLN A 482 1.01 9.19 1.92
N MET A 483 0.75 7.92 2.26
CA MET A 483 0.65 7.46 3.64
C MET A 483 2.05 7.34 4.27
N ALA A 484 3.03 6.84 3.51
CA ALA A 484 4.42 6.76 3.95
C ALA A 484 4.98 8.15 4.28
N VAL A 485 4.80 9.13 3.39
CA VAL A 485 5.18 10.53 3.63
C VAL A 485 4.50 11.08 4.87
N ARG A 486 3.18 10.90 5.03
CA ARG A 486 2.45 11.36 6.22
C ARG A 486 2.91 10.69 7.52
N GLN A 487 3.31 9.42 7.47
CA GLN A 487 3.82 8.71 8.64
C GLN A 487 5.24 9.16 9.00
N LEU A 488 6.10 9.43 8.01
CA LEU A 488 7.43 10.01 8.23
C LEU A 488 7.34 11.45 8.78
N GLU A 489 6.46 12.28 8.23
CA GLU A 489 6.13 13.62 8.75
C GLU A 489 5.76 13.54 10.24
N ILE A 490 4.81 12.66 10.60
CA ILE A 490 4.39 12.45 12.01
C ILE A 490 5.57 12.04 12.90
N TYR A 491 6.50 11.21 12.41
CA TYR A 491 7.69 10.83 13.17
C TYR A 491 8.65 12.00 13.36
N THR A 492 9.06 12.66 12.27
CA THR A 492 9.99 13.79 12.32
C THR A 492 9.46 14.92 13.20
N THR A 493 8.20 15.32 13.05
CA THR A 493 7.58 16.36 13.90
C THR A 493 7.52 15.95 15.37
N ALA A 494 7.19 14.69 15.69
CA ALA A 494 7.10 14.22 17.07
C ALA A 494 8.46 14.10 17.77
N VAL A 495 9.52 13.70 17.04
CA VAL A 495 10.90 13.63 17.55
C VAL A 495 11.47 15.03 17.75
N LEU A 496 11.33 15.93 16.76
CA LEU A 496 11.79 17.31 16.87
C LEU A 496 11.13 18.03 18.06
N LEU A 497 9.81 17.91 18.21
CA LEU A 497 9.12 18.54 19.34
C LEU A 497 9.46 17.89 20.68
N ALA A 498 9.67 16.58 20.77
CA ALA A 498 10.08 15.92 22.02
C ALA A 498 11.51 16.31 22.43
N THR A 499 12.39 16.55 21.46
CA THR A 499 13.77 17.02 21.67
C THR A 499 13.80 18.48 22.10
N LEU A 500 13.05 19.36 21.43
CA LEU A 500 13.08 20.81 21.65
C LEU A 500 12.15 21.28 22.79
N ARG A 501 11.13 20.49 23.13
CA ARG A 501 10.13 20.76 24.17
C ARG A 501 9.75 19.44 24.86
N PRO A 502 10.66 18.84 25.65
CA PRO A 502 10.36 17.61 26.38
C PRO A 502 9.13 17.81 27.29
N PRO A 503 8.31 16.77 27.48
CA PRO A 503 7.14 16.86 28.35
C PRO A 503 7.57 17.14 29.78
N GLN A 504 6.79 17.92 30.51
CA GLN A 504 7.08 18.18 31.92
C GLN A 504 6.91 16.89 32.75
N PRO A 505 7.74 16.67 33.78
CA PRO A 505 7.52 15.61 34.76
C PRO A 505 6.18 15.82 35.50
N PRO A 506 5.62 14.78 36.17
CA PRO A 506 4.40 14.95 36.96
C PRO A 506 4.57 16.05 38.01
N ARG A 507 3.61 16.97 38.06
CA ARG A 507 3.65 18.21 38.86
C ARG A 507 3.85 17.97 40.36
N GLU A 508 3.33 16.87 40.87
CA GLU A 508 3.39 16.49 42.28
C GLU A 508 3.92 15.07 42.43
N GLN A 509 4.81 14.84 43.41
CA GLN A 509 5.25 13.50 43.79
C GLN A 509 4.07 12.58 44.15
N LYS A 510 2.97 13.16 44.66
CA LYS A 510 1.67 12.50 44.87
C LYS A 510 1.22 11.72 43.63
N TRP A 511 1.38 12.24 42.41
CA TRP A 511 0.96 11.55 41.19
C TRP A 511 1.78 10.29 40.91
N ARG A 512 3.08 10.28 41.23
CA ARG A 512 3.91 9.06 41.18
C ARG A 512 3.43 8.03 42.20
N ASN A 513 3.17 8.47 43.43
CA ASN A 513 2.65 7.59 44.48
C ASN A 513 1.29 6.96 44.08
N LEU A 514 0.39 7.74 43.45
CA LEU A 514 -0.87 7.22 42.89
C LEU A 514 -0.64 6.24 41.73
N MET A 515 0.34 6.48 40.87
CA MET A 515 0.73 5.53 39.81
C MET A 515 1.23 4.20 40.35
N ASP A 516 2.08 4.21 41.39
CA ASP A 516 2.53 2.99 42.06
C ASP A 516 1.38 2.27 42.78
N ASP A 517 0.42 2.99 43.35
CA ASP A 517 -0.80 2.43 43.95
C ASP A 517 -1.67 1.70 42.89
N ILE A 518 -1.96 2.35 41.75
CA ILE A 518 -2.69 1.74 40.62
C ILE A 518 -1.90 0.56 40.04
N SER A 519 -0.57 0.68 39.90
CA SER A 519 0.34 -0.36 39.41
C SER A 519 0.28 -1.60 40.30
N ASN A 520 0.43 -1.44 41.61
CA ASN A 520 0.43 -2.54 42.58
C ASN A 520 -0.94 -3.20 42.74
N LEU A 521 -2.04 -2.48 42.56
CA LEU A 521 -3.40 -3.05 42.51
C LEU A 521 -3.66 -3.78 41.19
N SER A 522 -3.30 -3.17 40.05
CA SER A 522 -3.48 -3.76 38.72
C SER A 522 -2.66 -5.04 38.55
N CYS A 523 -1.41 -5.04 39.00
CA CYS A 523 -0.52 -6.19 38.97
C CYS A 523 -1.09 -7.37 39.75
N ARG A 524 -1.55 -7.14 40.99
CA ARG A 524 -2.18 -8.18 41.83
C ARG A 524 -3.45 -8.74 41.17
N SER A 525 -4.36 -7.87 40.71
CA SER A 525 -5.60 -8.28 40.04
C SER A 525 -5.38 -9.01 38.71
N TYR A 526 -4.25 -8.75 38.04
CA TYR A 526 -3.84 -9.45 36.83
C TYR A 526 -3.22 -10.81 37.16
N ARG A 527 -2.27 -10.89 38.11
CA ARG A 527 -1.59 -12.14 38.48
C ARG A 527 -2.53 -13.12 39.17
N SER A 528 -3.44 -12.64 40.03
CA SER A 528 -4.48 -13.46 40.65
C SER A 528 -5.34 -14.20 39.61
N THR A 529 -5.71 -13.50 38.54
CA THR A 529 -6.54 -14.04 37.46
C THR A 529 -5.75 -14.92 36.48
N VAL A 530 -4.53 -14.53 36.10
CA VAL A 530 -3.79 -15.14 34.97
C VAL A 530 -2.81 -16.24 35.41
N TYR A 531 -2.27 -16.15 36.63
CA TYR A 531 -1.19 -17.01 37.12
C TYR A 531 -1.55 -17.82 38.38
N GLU A 532 -2.35 -17.25 39.29
CA GLU A 532 -2.69 -17.91 40.57
C GLU A 532 -3.98 -18.73 40.47
N ASN A 533 -4.95 -18.31 39.66
CA ASN A 533 -6.20 -19.05 39.43
C ASN A 533 -5.95 -20.31 38.57
N PRO A 534 -6.09 -21.53 39.12
CA PRO A 534 -5.79 -22.77 38.40
C PRO A 534 -6.74 -23.02 37.22
N GLU A 535 -7.97 -22.48 37.28
CA GLU A 535 -8.99 -22.70 36.25
C GLU A 535 -8.76 -21.84 35.00
N PHE A 536 -7.90 -20.82 35.08
CA PHE A 536 -7.70 -19.84 34.00
C PHE A 536 -6.99 -20.45 32.78
N LEU A 537 -6.00 -21.32 32.96
CA LEU A 537 -5.25 -21.89 31.82
C LEU A 537 -6.15 -22.73 30.90
N ALA A 538 -7.02 -23.56 31.47
CA ALA A 538 -7.99 -24.33 30.70
C ALA A 538 -9.11 -23.44 30.14
N TYR A 539 -9.61 -22.44 30.89
CA TYR A 539 -10.53 -21.44 30.34
C TYR A 539 -9.94 -20.70 29.13
N PHE A 540 -8.65 -20.34 29.16
CA PHE A 540 -7.96 -19.71 28.02
C PHE A 540 -7.90 -20.62 26.79
N HIS A 541 -7.62 -21.91 26.97
CA HIS A 541 -7.66 -22.91 25.90
C HIS A 541 -9.07 -23.14 25.34
N GLU A 542 -10.09 -23.15 26.20
CA GLU A 542 -11.49 -23.33 25.80
C GLU A 542 -12.06 -22.08 25.10
N ALA A 543 -11.90 -20.89 25.69
CA ALA A 543 -12.51 -19.65 25.21
C ALA A 543 -11.84 -19.09 23.94
N THR A 544 -10.55 -19.35 23.72
CA THR A 544 -9.76 -18.74 22.64
C THR A 544 -9.29 -19.77 21.59
N PRO A 545 -9.01 -19.35 20.34
CA PRO A 545 -8.46 -20.24 19.31
C PRO A 545 -6.93 -20.48 19.47
N GLN A 546 -6.37 -20.44 20.70
CA GLN A 546 -4.92 -20.44 20.89
C GLN A 546 -4.23 -21.67 20.31
N ALA A 547 -4.78 -22.86 20.56
CA ALA A 547 -4.18 -24.12 20.06
C ALA A 547 -4.14 -24.11 18.53
N GLU A 548 -5.23 -23.66 17.92
CA GLU A 548 -5.39 -23.56 16.48
C GLU A 548 -4.54 -22.46 15.83
N LEU A 549 -4.00 -21.50 16.60
CA LEU A 549 -2.96 -20.59 16.10
C LEU A 549 -1.68 -21.33 15.69
N GLY A 550 -1.44 -22.53 16.20
CA GLY A 550 -0.32 -23.39 15.77
C GLY A 550 -0.44 -23.86 14.32
N PHE A 551 -1.65 -23.91 13.75
CA PHE A 551 -1.90 -24.28 12.34
C PHE A 551 -1.71 -23.12 11.35
N LEU A 552 -1.33 -21.93 11.83
CA LEU A 552 -1.13 -20.74 11.00
C LEU A 552 0.35 -20.49 10.74
N ASN A 553 0.73 -20.54 9.47
CA ASN A 553 2.01 -20.02 8.96
C ASN A 553 2.04 -18.47 8.99
N ILE A 554 1.60 -17.85 10.08
CA ILE A 554 1.63 -16.40 10.34
C ILE A 554 3.02 -15.94 10.83
N GLY A 555 3.89 -16.88 11.23
CA GLY A 555 5.31 -16.64 11.45
C GLY A 555 6.12 -17.92 11.31
N SER A 556 7.42 -17.77 11.05
CA SER A 556 8.41 -18.87 10.98
C SER A 556 8.83 -19.41 12.35
N ARG A 557 8.39 -18.78 13.45
CA ARG A 557 8.79 -19.11 14.83
C ARG A 557 7.65 -19.81 15.58
N PRO A 558 7.92 -20.85 16.40
CA PRO A 558 6.90 -21.57 17.17
C PRO A 558 6.21 -20.69 18.23
N THR A 559 5.02 -21.10 18.66
CA THR A 559 4.14 -20.30 19.55
C THR A 559 4.59 -20.26 21.01
N ARG A 560 5.40 -21.23 21.47
CA ARG A 560 6.00 -21.31 22.81
C ARG A 560 7.53 -21.21 22.75
N ARG A 561 8.20 -21.07 23.90
CA ARG A 561 9.68 -21.20 24.00
C ARG A 561 10.10 -22.66 24.24
N LYS A 562 9.46 -23.36 25.18
CA LYS A 562 9.62 -24.81 25.41
C LYS A 562 8.26 -25.54 25.34
N SER A 563 8.26 -26.88 25.28
CA SER A 563 7.06 -27.70 25.06
C SER A 563 6.10 -27.79 26.26
N SER A 564 6.56 -27.43 27.46
CA SER A 564 5.79 -27.49 28.71
C SER A 564 4.56 -26.57 28.74
N GLY A 565 3.64 -26.87 29.68
CA GLY A 565 2.41 -26.10 29.90
C GLY A 565 2.63 -24.83 30.72
N GLY A 566 1.92 -23.75 30.38
CA GLY A 566 1.87 -22.51 31.17
C GLY A 566 1.95 -21.22 30.34
N ILE A 567 1.36 -20.14 30.86
CA ILE A 567 1.31 -18.82 30.21
C ILE A 567 2.67 -18.10 30.22
N GLY A 568 3.55 -18.44 31.18
CA GLY A 568 4.95 -18.00 31.17
C GLY A 568 5.67 -18.36 29.86
N GLN A 569 5.54 -19.62 29.41
CA GLN A 569 6.19 -20.16 28.21
C GLN A 569 5.53 -19.76 26.88
N LEU A 570 4.32 -19.19 26.91
CA LEU A 570 3.64 -18.65 25.74
C LEU A 570 4.24 -17.30 25.34
N ARG A 571 4.61 -17.12 24.08
CA ARG A 571 5.13 -15.84 23.56
C ARG A 571 4.02 -14.78 23.53
N ALA A 572 4.34 -13.49 23.76
CA ALA A 572 3.31 -12.45 23.86
C ALA A 572 2.47 -12.25 22.57
N ILE A 573 3.01 -12.60 21.39
CA ILE A 573 2.27 -12.51 20.12
C ILE A 573 1.04 -13.47 20.13
N PRO A 574 1.19 -14.80 20.27
CA PRO A 574 0.06 -15.71 20.51
C PRO A 574 -0.91 -15.29 21.62
N TRP A 575 -0.39 -14.83 22.77
CA TRP A 575 -1.20 -14.36 23.91
C TRP A 575 -2.16 -13.22 23.51
N ILE A 576 -1.61 -12.13 22.96
CA ILE A 576 -2.40 -10.96 22.54
C ILE A 576 -3.33 -11.32 21.36
N PHE A 577 -2.85 -12.15 20.44
CA PHE A 577 -3.58 -12.53 19.23
C PHE A 577 -4.82 -13.37 19.56
N ALA A 578 -4.70 -14.36 20.45
CA ALA A 578 -5.80 -15.24 20.87
C ALA A 578 -6.98 -14.45 21.47
N TRP A 579 -6.71 -13.52 22.40
CA TRP A 579 -7.74 -12.65 22.99
C TRP A 579 -8.26 -11.55 22.04
N THR A 580 -7.48 -11.18 21.03
CA THR A 580 -7.94 -10.27 19.96
C THR A 580 -8.97 -10.95 19.05
N GLN A 581 -8.77 -12.24 18.76
CA GLN A 581 -9.74 -13.02 17.97
C GLN A 581 -11.10 -13.10 18.65
N THR A 582 -11.18 -13.43 19.95
CA THR A 582 -12.44 -13.54 20.70
C THR A 582 -13.16 -12.22 20.95
N ARG A 583 -12.59 -11.09 20.53
CA ARG A 583 -13.06 -9.72 20.81
C ARG A 583 -13.11 -9.36 22.30
N PHE A 584 -12.46 -10.17 23.15
CA PHE A 584 -12.41 -9.90 24.59
C PHE A 584 -11.19 -9.05 24.97
N VAL A 585 -10.10 -9.09 24.19
CA VAL A 585 -8.90 -8.23 24.30
C VAL A 585 -8.27 -8.13 25.70
N LEU A 586 -8.48 -9.16 26.52
CA LEU A 586 -8.09 -9.28 27.94
C LEU A 586 -6.72 -8.67 28.32
N PRO A 587 -5.60 -8.92 27.58
CA PRO A 587 -4.27 -8.44 27.97
C PRO A 587 -4.08 -6.92 27.93
N ALA A 588 -5.05 -6.17 27.42
CA ALA A 588 -4.98 -4.71 27.33
C ALA A 588 -5.66 -3.97 28.49
N TRP A 589 -6.54 -4.64 29.25
CA TRP A 589 -7.40 -3.99 30.24
C TRP A 589 -7.53 -4.73 31.58
N LEU A 590 -7.21 -6.02 31.66
CA LEU A 590 -7.31 -6.80 32.90
C LEU A 590 -6.50 -6.16 34.04
N GLY A 591 -7.11 -6.02 35.22
CA GLY A 591 -6.55 -5.36 36.39
C GLY A 591 -6.61 -3.82 36.37
N VAL A 592 -6.76 -3.17 35.21
CA VAL A 592 -6.83 -1.70 35.12
C VAL A 592 -8.04 -1.16 35.88
N GLY A 593 -9.19 -1.82 35.76
CA GLY A 593 -10.40 -1.43 36.50
C GLY A 593 -10.22 -1.54 38.00
N ALA A 594 -9.54 -2.59 38.49
CA ALA A 594 -9.24 -2.76 39.91
C ALA A 594 -8.29 -1.68 40.45
N GLY A 595 -7.25 -1.33 39.69
CA GLY A 595 -6.32 -0.26 40.05
C GLY A 595 -6.97 1.12 40.09
N LEU A 596 -7.69 1.52 39.04
CA LEU A 596 -8.40 2.80 39.00
C LEU A 596 -9.49 2.87 40.08
N LYS A 597 -10.26 1.80 40.28
CA LYS A 597 -11.26 1.70 41.35
C LYS A 597 -10.64 1.92 42.73
N GLY A 598 -9.58 1.18 43.06
CA GLY A 598 -8.96 1.25 44.39
C GLY A 598 -8.30 2.59 44.73
N VAL A 599 -8.11 3.48 43.75
CA VAL A 599 -7.66 4.86 43.96
C VAL A 599 -8.83 5.86 43.92
N CYS A 600 -9.82 5.67 43.05
CA CYS A 600 -11.06 6.47 43.07
C CYS A 600 -11.82 6.31 44.41
N ASP A 601 -11.89 5.08 44.95
CA ASP A 601 -12.54 4.77 46.22
C ASP A 601 -11.83 5.42 47.44
N LYS A 602 -10.54 5.77 47.31
CA LYS A 602 -9.79 6.58 48.31
C LYS A 602 -10.09 8.09 48.21
N GLY A 603 -10.92 8.52 47.26
CA GLY A 603 -11.27 9.93 47.03
C GLY A 603 -10.43 10.64 45.95
N HIS A 604 -9.41 10.01 45.39
CA HIS A 604 -8.45 10.65 44.46
C HIS A 604 -8.97 10.82 43.00
N THR A 605 -10.29 10.84 42.78
CA THR A 605 -10.86 10.95 41.41
C THR A 605 -10.43 12.24 40.71
N GLU A 606 -10.39 13.38 41.41
CA GLU A 606 -9.97 14.66 40.80
C GLU A 606 -8.46 14.73 40.55
N ASP A 607 -7.64 14.05 41.35
CA ASP A 607 -6.20 13.91 41.08
C ASP A 607 -5.96 13.17 39.75
N LEU A 608 -6.67 12.06 39.53
CA LEU A 608 -6.58 11.32 38.27
C LEU A 608 -7.11 12.13 37.07
N ARG A 609 -8.12 12.98 37.28
CA ARG A 609 -8.62 13.93 36.25
C ARG A 609 -7.64 15.06 35.96
N ALA A 610 -6.86 15.52 36.95
CA ALA A 610 -5.75 16.44 36.72
C ALA A 610 -4.64 15.73 35.91
N MET A 611 -4.20 14.55 36.34
CA MET A 611 -3.21 13.72 35.64
C MET A 611 -3.59 13.47 34.16
N TYR A 612 -4.85 13.19 33.84
CA TYR A 612 -5.29 12.97 32.45
C TYR A 612 -5.27 14.24 31.57
N ARG A 613 -5.40 15.43 32.17
CA ARG A 613 -5.34 16.72 31.47
C ARG A 613 -3.93 17.28 31.37
N GLU A 614 -3.10 17.07 32.39
CA GLU A 614 -1.82 17.77 32.59
C GLU A 614 -0.58 16.90 32.32
N TRP A 615 -0.68 15.55 32.38
CA TRP A 615 0.47 14.65 32.21
C TRP A 615 0.34 13.78 30.93
N PRO A 616 1.10 14.07 29.86
CA PRO A 616 0.97 13.37 28.57
C PRO A 616 1.15 11.85 28.65
N PHE A 617 1.97 11.35 29.58
CA PHE A 617 2.16 9.91 29.79
C PHE A 617 0.89 9.21 30.28
N PHE A 618 0.21 9.77 31.28
CA PHE A 618 -1.04 9.21 31.81
C PHE A 618 -2.17 9.34 30.79
N GLN A 619 -2.24 10.48 30.09
CA GLN A 619 -3.15 10.70 28.95
C GLN A 619 -2.95 9.65 27.85
N SER A 620 -1.74 9.49 27.31
CA SER A 620 -1.46 8.51 26.26
C SER A 620 -1.67 7.06 26.70
N THR A 621 -1.53 6.77 28.00
CA THR A 621 -1.76 5.44 28.56
C THR A 621 -3.26 5.13 28.63
N LEU A 622 -4.07 6.06 29.16
CA LEU A 622 -5.53 5.88 29.19
C LEU A 622 -6.15 5.91 27.79
N ASP A 623 -5.73 6.81 26.89
CA ASP A 623 -6.22 6.85 25.50
C ASP A 623 -5.99 5.52 24.77
N LEU A 624 -4.85 4.87 25.00
CA LEU A 624 -4.54 3.56 24.42
C LEU A 624 -5.48 2.47 24.99
N ILE A 625 -5.76 2.51 26.28
CA ILE A 625 -6.66 1.56 26.95
C ILE A 625 -8.11 1.80 26.48
N GLU A 626 -8.58 3.04 26.48
CA GLU A 626 -9.93 3.44 26.04
C GLU A 626 -10.19 3.06 24.57
N MET A 627 -9.17 3.18 23.71
CA MET A 627 -9.19 2.74 22.31
C MET A 627 -9.29 1.21 22.15
N VAL A 628 -8.65 0.42 23.02
CA VAL A 628 -8.75 -1.05 22.97
C VAL A 628 -10.06 -1.54 23.60
N LEU A 629 -10.52 -0.91 24.69
CA LEU A 629 -11.85 -1.12 25.24
C LEU A 629 -12.94 -0.85 24.17
N GLY A 630 -12.78 0.21 23.38
CA GLY A 630 -13.68 0.51 22.25
C GLY A 630 -13.69 -0.53 21.11
N LYS A 631 -12.73 -1.47 21.09
CA LYS A 631 -12.68 -2.60 20.15
C LYS A 631 -13.22 -3.91 20.74
N ALA A 632 -13.48 -3.96 22.04
CA ALA A 632 -14.05 -5.12 22.72
C ALA A 632 -15.54 -5.30 22.35
N ASP A 633 -16.01 -6.54 22.38
CA ASP A 633 -17.41 -6.88 22.12
C ASP A 633 -17.89 -7.95 23.10
N ILE A 634 -18.62 -7.52 24.14
CA ILE A 634 -19.09 -8.38 25.23
C ILE A 634 -20.10 -9.44 24.75
N PRO A 635 -21.11 -9.11 23.91
CA PRO A 635 -21.97 -10.11 23.28
C PRO A 635 -21.21 -11.18 22.49
N ILE A 636 -20.20 -10.79 21.69
CA ILE A 636 -19.38 -11.75 20.95
C ILE A 636 -18.52 -12.59 21.91
N ALA A 637 -17.82 -11.97 22.87
CA ALA A 637 -17.02 -12.71 23.85
C ALA A 637 -17.86 -13.74 24.63
N LYS A 638 -19.07 -13.36 25.06
CA LYS A 638 -20.02 -14.30 25.68
C LYS A 638 -20.39 -15.45 24.72
N HIS A 639 -20.52 -15.21 23.43
CA HIS A 639 -20.85 -16.28 22.46
C HIS A 639 -19.72 -17.30 22.28
N TYR A 640 -18.45 -16.94 22.50
CA TYR A 640 -17.37 -17.94 22.60
C TYR A 640 -17.59 -18.82 23.84
N ASP A 641 -17.84 -18.24 25.02
CA ASP A 641 -18.11 -19.00 26.26
C ASP A 641 -19.33 -19.92 26.15
N ASP A 642 -20.48 -19.38 25.75
CA ASP A 642 -21.76 -20.12 25.69
C ASP A 642 -21.68 -21.39 24.81
N VAL A 643 -20.72 -21.43 23.88
CA VAL A 643 -20.57 -22.49 22.85
C VAL A 643 -19.32 -23.35 23.00
N LEU A 644 -18.20 -22.80 23.49
CA LEU A 644 -16.90 -23.47 23.55
C LEU A 644 -16.41 -23.78 24.97
N VAL A 645 -16.90 -23.06 25.98
CA VAL A 645 -16.44 -23.17 27.37
C VAL A 645 -17.35 -24.12 28.17
N SER A 646 -16.70 -24.99 28.93
CA SER A 646 -17.28 -25.94 29.87
C SER A 646 -18.12 -25.23 30.95
N GLU A 647 -19.22 -25.87 31.36
CA GLU A 647 -20.24 -25.22 32.19
C GLU A 647 -19.71 -24.74 33.55
N THR A 648 -18.75 -25.48 34.13
CA THR A 648 -18.02 -25.10 35.35
C THR A 648 -17.21 -23.80 35.18
N ARG A 649 -16.56 -23.60 34.02
CA ARG A 649 -15.67 -22.46 33.75
C ARG A 649 -16.42 -21.20 33.28
N ARG A 650 -17.69 -21.30 32.89
CA ARG A 650 -18.51 -20.14 32.47
C ARG A 650 -18.67 -19.08 33.57
N GLY A 651 -18.55 -19.46 34.85
CA GLY A 651 -18.54 -18.52 35.98
C GLY A 651 -17.41 -17.50 35.88
N LEU A 652 -16.18 -17.97 35.65
CA LEU A 652 -14.97 -17.17 35.51
C LEU A 652 -15.05 -16.22 34.29
N GLY A 653 -15.55 -16.70 33.15
CA GLY A 653 -15.77 -15.85 31.99
C GLY A 653 -16.86 -14.79 32.20
N ALA A 654 -17.92 -15.12 32.95
CA ALA A 654 -18.94 -14.15 33.35
C ALA A 654 -18.40 -13.10 34.35
N GLU A 655 -17.44 -13.46 35.19
CA GLU A 655 -16.75 -12.56 36.10
C GLU A 655 -15.85 -11.55 35.38
N MET A 656 -14.94 -12.01 34.51
CA MET A 656 -14.10 -11.11 33.72
C MET A 656 -14.95 -10.20 32.80
N ARG A 657 -16.13 -10.65 32.32
CA ARG A 657 -17.07 -9.76 31.60
C ARG A 657 -17.65 -8.65 32.48
N ARG A 658 -17.83 -8.87 33.79
CA ARG A 658 -18.19 -7.80 34.74
C ARG A 658 -16.99 -6.88 34.98
N GLU A 659 -15.78 -7.41 35.13
CA GLU A 659 -14.57 -6.58 35.29
C GLU A 659 -14.31 -5.68 34.08
N LEU A 660 -14.56 -6.15 32.85
CA LEU A 660 -14.47 -5.34 31.63
C LEU A 660 -15.44 -4.13 31.66
N LEU A 661 -16.69 -4.34 32.11
CA LEU A 661 -17.66 -3.25 32.28
C LEU A 661 -17.21 -2.27 33.37
N THR A 662 -16.76 -2.77 34.52
CA THR A 662 -16.20 -1.96 35.62
C THR A 662 -15.01 -1.13 35.13
N THR A 663 -14.08 -1.74 34.39
CA THR A 663 -12.91 -1.07 33.80
C THR A 663 -13.33 0.04 32.85
N GLY A 664 -14.31 -0.20 31.98
CA GLY A 664 -14.88 0.84 31.10
C GLY A 664 -15.44 2.03 31.88
N ASN A 665 -16.19 1.77 32.94
CA ASN A 665 -16.79 2.83 33.77
C ASN A 665 -15.72 3.68 34.47
N TYR A 666 -14.71 3.07 35.11
CA TYR A 666 -13.67 3.83 35.82
C TYR A 666 -12.71 4.57 34.85
N VAL A 667 -12.46 4.05 33.65
CA VAL A 667 -11.73 4.80 32.60
C VAL A 667 -12.52 6.05 32.20
N LEU A 668 -13.82 5.94 31.89
CA LEU A 668 -14.67 7.08 31.54
C LEU A 668 -14.81 8.10 32.68
N GLN A 669 -14.86 7.64 33.94
CA GLN A 669 -14.88 8.51 35.13
C GLN A 669 -13.61 9.37 35.23
N VAL A 670 -12.45 8.81 34.88
CA VAL A 670 -11.14 9.50 34.93
C VAL A 670 -10.89 10.37 33.71
N THR A 671 -11.23 9.92 32.49
CA THR A 671 -11.07 10.72 31.26
C THR A 671 -12.14 11.80 31.11
N GLY A 672 -13.26 11.70 31.82
CA GLY A 672 -14.39 12.62 31.74
C GLY A 672 -15.23 12.46 30.47
N HIS A 673 -14.98 11.41 29.69
CA HIS A 673 -15.71 11.12 28.45
C HIS A 673 -17.07 10.48 28.74
N GLU A 674 -18.13 10.88 28.00
CA GLU A 674 -19.42 10.17 28.05
C GLU A 674 -19.33 8.71 27.55
N LYS A 675 -18.44 8.48 26.58
CA LYS A 675 -18.39 7.26 25.75
C LYS A 675 -16.97 7.04 25.23
N LEU A 676 -16.55 5.78 25.11
CA LEU A 676 -15.21 5.39 24.66
C LEU A 676 -14.80 6.06 23.32
N SER A 677 -13.55 6.50 23.26
CA SER A 677 -12.91 7.28 22.19
C SER A 677 -13.66 8.56 21.82
N ALA A 678 -14.19 9.30 22.80
CA ALA A 678 -14.88 10.58 22.56
C ALA A 678 -13.93 11.63 21.95
N ASN A 679 -12.70 11.74 22.47
CA ASN A 679 -11.65 12.62 21.97
C ASN A 679 -11.22 12.33 20.52
N ASN A 680 -11.45 11.10 20.00
CA ASN A 680 -11.12 10.72 18.63
C ASN A 680 -12.32 10.14 17.87
N ARG A 681 -13.29 11.02 17.57
CA ARG A 681 -14.51 10.72 16.80
C ARG A 681 -14.24 10.05 15.44
N SER A 682 -13.09 10.31 14.81
CA SER A 682 -12.70 9.70 13.52
C SER A 682 -12.28 8.23 13.68
N LEU A 683 -11.40 7.94 14.65
CA LEU A 683 -11.01 6.58 15.02
C LEU A 683 -12.23 5.77 15.46
N ARG A 684 -13.09 6.37 16.30
CA ARG A 684 -14.33 5.75 16.78
C ARG A 684 -15.23 5.30 15.61
N ARG A 685 -15.53 6.20 14.66
CA ARG A 685 -16.31 5.87 13.44
C ARG A 685 -15.67 4.75 12.61
N LEU A 686 -14.34 4.69 12.58
CA LEU A 686 -13.58 3.65 11.87
C LEU A 686 -13.62 2.30 12.60
N ILE A 687 -13.75 2.27 13.92
CA ILE A 687 -14.01 1.05 14.70
C ILE A 687 -15.47 0.60 14.50
N GLU A 688 -16.44 1.51 14.72
CA GLU A 688 -17.87 1.25 14.59
C GLU A 688 -18.24 0.72 13.19
N SER A 689 -17.66 1.26 12.12
CA SER A 689 -17.92 0.82 10.74
C SER A 689 -17.31 -0.55 10.38
N ARG A 690 -16.38 -1.10 11.19
CA ARG A 690 -15.81 -2.44 10.99
C ARG A 690 -16.65 -3.55 11.66
N LEU A 691 -17.40 -3.23 12.72
CA LEU A 691 -18.18 -4.23 13.48
C LEU A 691 -19.17 -5.05 12.63
N PRO A 692 -19.92 -4.48 11.65
CA PRO A 692 -20.84 -5.24 10.81
C PRO A 692 -20.18 -6.33 9.97
N TYR A 693 -18.88 -6.20 9.67
CA TYR A 693 -18.10 -7.18 8.90
C TYR A 693 -17.38 -8.18 9.81
N LEU A 694 -16.87 -7.73 10.97
CA LEU A 694 -16.13 -8.56 11.91
C LEU A 694 -17.04 -9.53 12.70
N ASN A 695 -18.18 -9.04 13.21
CA ASN A 695 -19.02 -9.83 14.11
C ASN A 695 -19.60 -11.11 13.46
N PRO A 696 -20.02 -11.12 12.18
CA PRO A 696 -20.36 -12.35 11.48
C PRO A 696 -19.18 -13.33 11.31
N MET A 697 -17.94 -12.83 11.17
CA MET A 697 -16.75 -13.68 11.10
C MET A 697 -16.42 -14.29 12.46
N ASN A 698 -16.63 -13.57 13.56
CA ASN A 698 -16.51 -14.09 14.91
C ASN A 698 -17.54 -15.20 15.21
N ILE A 699 -18.82 -14.98 14.89
CA ILE A 699 -19.87 -16.01 15.06
C ILE A 699 -19.56 -17.26 14.21
N LEU A 700 -19.07 -17.07 12.98
CA LEU A 700 -18.64 -18.18 12.13
C LEU A 700 -17.40 -18.91 12.69
N GLN A 701 -16.46 -18.17 13.30
CA GLN A 701 -15.27 -18.75 13.94
C GLN A 701 -15.65 -19.64 15.12
N VAL A 702 -16.59 -19.22 15.97
CA VAL A 702 -17.12 -20.04 17.08
C VAL A 702 -17.66 -21.39 16.60
N GLU A 703 -18.53 -21.39 15.59
CA GLU A 703 -19.12 -22.63 15.06
C GLU A 703 -18.10 -23.49 14.28
N ILE A 704 -17.04 -22.90 13.72
CA ILE A 704 -15.92 -23.66 13.13
C ILE A 704 -15.09 -24.33 14.23
N LEU A 705 -14.68 -23.59 15.27
CA LEU A 705 -13.90 -24.12 16.40
C LEU A 705 -14.64 -25.29 17.09
N LYS A 706 -15.94 -25.11 17.36
CA LYS A 706 -16.82 -26.12 17.95
C LYS A 706 -16.85 -27.45 17.17
N ARG A 707 -16.72 -27.38 15.84
CA ARG A 707 -16.69 -28.55 14.96
C ARG A 707 -15.29 -29.12 14.81
N LEU A 708 -14.28 -28.27 14.67
CA LEU A 708 -12.88 -28.68 14.52
C LEU A 708 -12.40 -29.43 15.77
N ARG A 709 -12.74 -28.96 16.98
CA ARG A 709 -12.46 -29.65 18.27
C ARG A 709 -13.25 -30.96 18.48
N ARG A 710 -13.94 -31.47 17.46
CA ARG A 710 -14.65 -32.77 17.42
C ARG A 710 -14.24 -33.63 16.22
N ASP A 711 -13.43 -33.08 15.32
CA ASP A 711 -13.09 -33.60 13.99
C ASP A 711 -11.81 -32.89 13.54
N GLU A 712 -10.72 -33.12 14.30
CA GLU A 712 -9.53 -32.27 14.24
C GLU A 712 -8.85 -32.30 12.87
N ASP A 713 -8.92 -33.43 12.16
CA ASP A 713 -8.36 -33.64 10.82
C ASP A 713 -9.18 -33.06 9.67
N ASN A 714 -10.26 -32.34 9.97
CA ASN A 714 -11.07 -31.70 8.96
C ASN A 714 -10.36 -30.48 8.35
N ASN A 715 -9.48 -30.74 7.39
CA ASN A 715 -8.70 -29.72 6.68
C ASN A 715 -9.57 -28.61 6.03
N LYS A 716 -10.86 -28.85 5.76
CA LYS A 716 -11.79 -27.81 5.27
C LYS A 716 -12.27 -26.87 6.37
N LEU A 717 -12.40 -27.37 7.60
CA LEU A 717 -12.64 -26.55 8.80
C LEU A 717 -11.36 -25.83 9.23
N ARG A 718 -10.20 -26.48 9.12
CA ARG A 718 -8.88 -25.81 9.26
C ARG A 718 -8.79 -24.63 8.28
N ASP A 719 -8.94 -24.85 6.96
CA ASP A 719 -8.99 -23.78 5.92
C ASP A 719 -9.95 -22.63 6.28
N ALA A 720 -11.18 -22.98 6.69
CA ALA A 720 -12.20 -21.99 7.05
C ALA A 720 -11.81 -21.19 8.31
N LEU A 721 -11.16 -21.83 9.28
CA LEU A 721 -10.60 -21.18 10.48
C LEU A 721 -9.43 -20.26 10.12
N LEU A 722 -8.53 -20.68 9.22
CA LEU A 722 -7.47 -19.80 8.72
C LEU A 722 -8.07 -18.54 8.07
N ILE A 723 -9.18 -18.68 7.33
CA ILE A 723 -9.90 -17.54 6.73
C ILE A 723 -10.57 -16.65 7.80
N THR A 724 -11.25 -17.22 8.81
CA THR A 724 -11.87 -16.40 9.87
C THR A 724 -10.85 -15.74 10.79
N ILE A 725 -9.66 -16.32 10.97
CA ILE A 725 -8.56 -15.71 11.74
C ILE A 725 -7.82 -14.63 10.94
N ASN A 726 -7.56 -14.87 9.64
CA ASN A 726 -7.00 -13.86 8.75
C ASN A 726 -7.98 -12.69 8.52
N GLY A 727 -9.29 -12.92 8.62
CA GLY A 727 -10.34 -11.91 8.40
C GLY A 727 -10.16 -10.62 9.20
N PRO A 728 -10.15 -10.65 10.55
CA PRO A 728 -9.93 -9.48 11.40
C PRO A 728 -8.67 -8.67 11.06
N PHE A 729 -7.60 -9.32 10.59
CA PHE A 729 -6.39 -8.65 10.11
C PHE A 729 -6.60 -8.06 8.69
N LYS A 730 -7.12 -8.85 7.77
CA LYS A 730 -7.30 -8.49 6.35
C LYS A 730 -8.45 -7.52 6.09
N VAL A 731 -9.42 -7.38 6.98
CA VAL A 731 -10.41 -6.29 6.97
C VAL A 731 -9.76 -4.91 7.22
N SER A 732 -8.49 -4.87 7.65
CA SER A 732 -7.68 -3.64 7.69
C SER A 732 -6.70 -3.47 6.51
N ALA A 733 -6.62 -4.41 5.56
CA ALA A 733 -5.54 -4.43 4.55
C ALA A 733 -5.89 -5.00 3.16
N TYR A 734 -7.00 -5.74 2.99
CA TYR A 734 -7.22 -6.61 1.82
C TYR A 734 -8.65 -6.54 1.26
N TYR A 735 -8.84 -5.60 0.34
CA TYR A 735 -9.76 -5.82 -0.78
C TYR A 735 -9.10 -6.76 -1.82
N LYS A 736 -9.91 -7.57 -2.50
CA LYS A 736 -9.57 -8.47 -3.64
C LYS A 736 -8.88 -9.81 -3.27
N LEU A 737 -8.99 -10.76 -4.21
CA LEU A 737 -8.26 -12.04 -4.32
C LEU A 737 -8.45 -13.12 -3.23
N SER A 738 -9.58 -13.82 -3.31
CA SER A 738 -9.62 -15.28 -3.14
C SER A 738 -10.76 -15.90 -3.95
N ASN A 739 -10.44 -16.73 -4.97
CA ASN A 739 -11.41 -17.60 -5.66
C ASN A 739 -10.74 -18.65 -6.59
N LYS A 740 -10.35 -19.79 -6.01
CA LYS A 740 -10.26 -21.13 -6.62
C LYS A 740 -9.74 -21.23 -8.07
N VAL A 741 -8.43 -21.10 -8.21
CA VAL A 741 -7.65 -21.42 -9.43
C VAL A 741 -7.24 -22.92 -9.42
N SER A 742 -6.91 -23.47 -10.58
CA SER A 742 -6.42 -24.84 -10.78
C SER A 742 -5.36 -24.89 -11.90
N LYS A 743 -4.40 -25.81 -11.80
CA LYS A 743 -3.36 -26.00 -12.81
C LYS A 743 -3.85 -26.88 -13.98
N PHE A 744 -3.47 -26.53 -15.21
CA PHE A 744 -3.57 -27.35 -16.42
C PHE A 744 -2.14 -27.64 -16.92
N PRO A 745 -1.66 -28.90 -16.88
CA PRO A 745 -0.31 -29.24 -17.36
C PRO A 745 -0.25 -29.23 -18.89
N LYS A 746 0.92 -28.91 -19.44
CA LYS A 746 1.20 -29.06 -20.88
C LYS A 746 1.67 -30.48 -21.22
N LYS A 747 1.76 -30.78 -22.52
CA LYS A 747 2.52 -31.94 -23.05
C LYS A 747 4.02 -31.64 -23.07
N GLU A 748 4.86 -32.68 -23.06
CA GLU A 748 6.32 -32.55 -23.13
C GLU A 748 6.81 -31.78 -24.37
N GLU A 749 6.25 -32.07 -25.55
CA GLU A 749 6.48 -31.35 -26.81
C GLU A 749 6.19 -29.84 -26.76
N HIS A 750 5.49 -29.36 -25.72
CA HIS A 750 5.11 -27.96 -25.51
C HIS A 750 5.68 -27.34 -24.22
N LEU A 751 6.55 -28.06 -23.48
CA LEU A 751 7.19 -27.56 -22.26
C LEU A 751 8.28 -26.51 -22.55
N VAL A 752 9.20 -26.83 -23.47
CA VAL A 752 10.36 -25.99 -23.80
C VAL A 752 9.90 -24.62 -24.30
N THR A 753 10.19 -23.58 -23.51
CA THR A 753 9.71 -22.21 -23.79
C THR A 753 10.86 -21.28 -24.19
N PHE A 754 12.09 -21.55 -23.73
CA PHE A 754 13.30 -20.85 -24.15
C PHE A 754 14.54 -21.76 -24.00
N CYS A 755 15.52 -21.58 -24.90
CA CYS A 755 16.84 -22.21 -24.83
C CYS A 755 17.89 -21.21 -25.34
N SER A 756 18.94 -20.97 -24.56
CA SER A 756 20.15 -20.26 -24.97
C SER A 756 21.36 -21.20 -24.88
N SER A 757 22.55 -20.68 -25.15
CA SER A 757 23.83 -21.37 -24.92
C SER A 757 24.18 -21.57 -23.43
N VAL A 758 23.44 -20.95 -22.49
CA VAL A 758 23.77 -20.96 -21.05
C VAL A 758 22.59 -21.38 -20.16
N ALA A 759 21.34 -21.17 -20.60
CA ALA A 759 20.15 -21.47 -19.79
C ALA A 759 18.97 -21.97 -20.62
N LYS A 760 18.12 -22.81 -20.01
CA LYS A 760 16.83 -23.26 -20.55
C LYS A 760 15.73 -22.80 -19.60
N THR A 761 14.59 -22.39 -20.14
CA THR A 761 13.43 -21.97 -19.32
C THR A 761 12.17 -22.68 -19.78
N GLN A 762 11.43 -23.20 -18.81
CA GLN A 762 10.25 -24.03 -19.00
C GLN A 762 9.03 -23.36 -18.34
N ILE A 763 7.85 -23.54 -18.92
CA ILE A 763 6.58 -23.09 -18.32
C ILE A 763 5.63 -24.28 -18.35
N ASP A 764 5.45 -24.97 -17.23
CA ASP A 764 4.93 -26.34 -17.23
C ASP A 764 3.40 -26.43 -17.20
N PHE A 765 2.74 -25.39 -16.69
CA PHE A 765 1.29 -25.37 -16.49
C PHE A 765 0.67 -23.98 -16.70
N LEU A 766 -0.58 -23.96 -17.18
CA LEU A 766 -1.43 -22.78 -17.22
C LEU A 766 -2.37 -22.76 -16.01
N LEU A 767 -2.62 -21.57 -15.45
CA LEU A 767 -3.52 -21.35 -14.33
C LEU A 767 -4.93 -20.98 -14.82
N LEU A 768 -5.89 -21.89 -14.63
CA LEU A 768 -7.29 -21.75 -15.06
C LEU A 768 -8.25 -21.90 -13.88
N ARG A 769 -9.41 -21.21 -13.90
CA ARG A 769 -10.46 -21.43 -12.89
C ARG A 769 -10.93 -22.89 -12.94
N LYS A 770 -11.29 -23.49 -11.80
CA LYS A 770 -11.58 -24.94 -11.71
C LYS A 770 -12.69 -25.44 -12.67
N GLY A 771 -13.64 -24.59 -13.06
CA GLY A 771 -14.66 -24.91 -14.08
C GLY A 771 -14.20 -24.76 -15.53
N ASP A 772 -13.14 -23.97 -15.77
CA ASP A 772 -12.66 -23.65 -17.11
C ASP A 772 -11.50 -24.57 -17.55
N ARG A 773 -10.89 -25.33 -16.64
CA ARG A 773 -9.81 -26.30 -16.93
C ARG A 773 -10.19 -27.29 -18.05
N ALA A 774 -11.45 -27.70 -18.13
CA ALA A 774 -11.95 -28.63 -19.15
C ALA A 774 -12.22 -27.97 -20.53
N LEU A 775 -12.08 -26.64 -20.65
CA LEU A 775 -12.21 -25.93 -21.92
C LEU A 775 -10.88 -25.88 -22.68
N CYS A 776 -9.75 -25.82 -21.95
CA CYS A 776 -8.41 -25.90 -22.51
C CYS A 776 -8.11 -27.34 -22.95
N LYS A 777 -7.62 -27.50 -24.19
CA LYS A 777 -7.24 -28.79 -24.79
C LYS A 777 -5.73 -28.92 -24.98
N ASP A 778 -5.07 -27.84 -25.38
CA ASP A 778 -3.61 -27.74 -25.53
C ASP A 778 -3.18 -26.27 -25.32
N CYS A 779 -1.92 -26.06 -24.99
CA CYS A 779 -1.37 -24.78 -24.55
C CYS A 779 0.12 -24.68 -24.92
N LYS A 780 0.42 -24.14 -26.09
CA LYS A 780 1.78 -23.98 -26.62
C LYS A 780 2.26 -22.54 -26.39
N VAL A 781 3.53 -22.36 -26.01
CA VAL A 781 4.15 -21.01 -26.02
C VAL A 781 5.01 -20.92 -27.28
N ILE A 782 4.82 -19.83 -28.02
CA ILE A 782 5.53 -19.49 -29.25
C ILE A 782 6.54 -18.41 -28.88
N PRO A 783 7.86 -18.63 -29.05
CA PRO A 783 8.85 -17.58 -28.90
C PRO A 783 8.63 -16.51 -29.97
N SER A 784 8.60 -15.23 -29.59
CA SER A 784 8.66 -14.10 -30.53
C SER A 784 10.02 -13.42 -30.48
N GLU A 785 10.38 -12.71 -31.54
CA GLU A 785 11.62 -11.93 -31.58
C GLU A 785 11.54 -10.63 -30.74
N ASN A 786 12.68 -9.94 -30.64
CA ASN A 786 12.96 -8.99 -29.56
C ASN A 786 12.31 -7.61 -29.73
N LEU A 787 11.51 -7.17 -28.76
CA LEU A 787 11.04 -5.79 -28.64
C LEU A 787 11.72 -4.94 -27.55
N SER A 788 12.35 -5.54 -26.52
CA SER A 788 13.19 -4.81 -25.55
C SER A 788 14.25 -5.71 -24.90
N THR A 789 15.09 -5.15 -24.04
CA THR A 789 16.12 -5.87 -23.26
C THR A 789 15.66 -6.36 -21.88
N GLN A 790 14.61 -5.78 -21.29
CA GLN A 790 14.11 -6.17 -19.96
C GLN A 790 12.72 -6.86 -19.99
N HIS A 791 11.93 -6.65 -21.04
CA HIS A 791 10.62 -7.29 -21.19
C HIS A 791 10.49 -7.95 -22.57
N ARG A 792 10.30 -9.28 -22.58
CA ARG A 792 9.99 -10.08 -23.78
C ARG A 792 8.52 -10.47 -23.76
N LEU A 793 7.85 -10.34 -24.90
CA LEU A 793 6.48 -10.81 -25.06
C LEU A 793 6.50 -12.34 -25.21
N LEU A 794 5.75 -13.06 -24.39
CA LEU A 794 5.54 -14.51 -24.54
C LEU A 794 4.18 -14.73 -25.19
N VAL A 795 4.18 -15.07 -26.48
CA VAL A 795 2.95 -15.38 -27.22
C VAL A 795 2.52 -16.80 -26.87
N MET A 796 1.29 -16.99 -26.40
CA MET A 796 0.77 -18.29 -26.00
C MET A 796 -0.44 -18.67 -26.85
N ASP A 797 -0.31 -19.73 -27.64
CA ASP A 797 -1.39 -20.30 -28.43
C ASP A 797 -2.16 -21.33 -27.61
N LEU A 798 -3.49 -21.24 -27.65
CA LEU A 798 -4.38 -21.83 -26.66
C LEU A 798 -5.61 -22.46 -27.31
N VAL A 799 -5.59 -23.79 -27.42
CA VAL A 799 -6.65 -24.55 -28.09
C VAL A 799 -7.83 -24.73 -27.14
N ILE A 800 -8.92 -23.97 -27.35
CA ILE A 800 -10.13 -24.00 -26.52
C ILE A 800 -11.27 -24.74 -27.24
N ASN A 801 -11.83 -25.77 -26.60
CA ASN A 801 -12.90 -26.60 -27.16
C ASN A 801 -14.29 -25.96 -27.01
N LYS A 802 -14.87 -25.42 -28.09
CA LYS A 802 -16.20 -24.78 -28.12
C LYS A 802 -17.35 -25.74 -28.47
N GLY A 803 -17.51 -26.80 -27.66
CA GLY A 803 -18.60 -27.77 -27.83
C GLY A 803 -20.02 -27.21 -27.56
N ARG A 804 -20.80 -26.94 -28.61
CA ARG A 804 -22.26 -26.73 -28.52
C ARG A 804 -22.99 -28.08 -28.55
N LYS A 805 -23.70 -28.46 -27.47
CA LYS A 805 -24.88 -29.34 -27.58
C LYS A 805 -25.91 -29.12 -26.45
N LYS A 806 -27.09 -29.73 -26.63
CA LYS A 806 -28.31 -29.48 -25.85
C LYS A 806 -28.26 -30.16 -24.47
N ARG A 807 -29.15 -29.73 -23.57
CA ARG A 807 -29.45 -30.40 -22.28
C ARG A 807 -29.93 -31.84 -22.50
N SER A 808 -29.46 -32.75 -21.67
CA SER A 808 -30.35 -33.65 -20.93
C SER A 808 -30.66 -33.05 -19.55
N VAL A 809 -31.73 -33.50 -18.89
CA VAL A 809 -32.05 -33.15 -17.51
C VAL A 809 -32.54 -34.40 -16.80
N GLU A 810 -31.71 -34.97 -15.94
CA GLU A 810 -32.15 -35.72 -14.76
C GLU A 810 -31.03 -35.74 -13.72
N ALA A 811 -31.36 -36.05 -12.45
CA ALA A 811 -30.69 -35.39 -11.34
C ALA A 811 -30.36 -36.28 -10.13
N ARG A 812 -29.21 -35.99 -9.52
CA ARG A 812 -29.05 -36.02 -8.05
C ARG A 812 -28.40 -34.72 -7.57
N PHE A 813 -29.21 -33.80 -7.07
CA PHE A 813 -28.73 -32.62 -6.35
C PHE A 813 -28.38 -33.01 -4.90
N ARG A 814 -27.15 -32.71 -4.46
CA ARG A 814 -26.80 -32.64 -3.03
C ARG A 814 -25.87 -31.46 -2.72
N ILE A 815 -26.45 -30.27 -2.66
CA ILE A 815 -26.06 -29.26 -1.65
C ILE A 815 -27.37 -28.83 -0.98
N THR A 816 -27.59 -29.31 0.24
CA THR A 816 -28.77 -29.00 1.05
C THR A 816 -28.62 -27.66 1.73
N TRP A 817 -28.99 -26.59 1.03
CA TRP A 817 -29.58 -25.44 1.71
C TRP A 817 -31.05 -25.75 1.96
N GLY A 818 -31.37 -26.08 3.21
CA GLY A 818 -32.74 -26.33 3.64
C GLY A 818 -33.62 -25.10 3.38
N SER A 819 -34.74 -25.35 2.72
CA SER A 819 -35.95 -24.51 2.70
C SER A 819 -35.79 -23.03 3.10
N LEU A 820 -35.57 -22.18 2.09
CA LEU A 820 -36.09 -20.81 2.14
C LEU A 820 -37.63 -20.92 2.05
N THR A 821 -38.26 -21.22 3.19
CA THR A 821 -39.71 -21.46 3.30
C THR A 821 -40.49 -20.23 2.85
N LEU A 822 -41.78 -20.42 2.55
CA LEU A 822 -42.69 -19.29 2.30
C LEU A 822 -42.66 -18.29 3.48
N VAL A 823 -42.58 -18.81 4.71
CA VAL A 823 -42.42 -18.04 5.96
C VAL A 823 -41.12 -17.23 5.94
N SER A 824 -39.96 -17.83 5.61
CA SER A 824 -38.68 -17.11 5.55
C SER A 824 -38.68 -16.00 4.49
N ALA A 825 -39.32 -16.22 3.34
CA ALA A 825 -39.48 -15.21 2.30
C ALA A 825 -40.46 -14.08 2.69
N LEU A 826 -41.52 -14.41 3.43
CA LEU A 826 -42.47 -13.43 3.98
C LEU A 826 -41.81 -12.60 5.09
N LYS A 827 -41.10 -13.24 6.03
CA LYS A 827 -40.39 -12.58 7.14
C LYS A 827 -39.27 -11.66 6.67
N MET A 828 -38.64 -11.97 5.53
CA MET A 828 -37.72 -11.04 4.86
C MET A 828 -38.44 -9.84 4.22
N GLY A 829 -39.69 -10.00 3.77
CA GLY A 829 -40.56 -8.90 3.34
C GLY A 829 -41.07 -8.05 4.50
N GLU A 830 -41.38 -8.65 5.65
CA GLU A 830 -41.75 -7.95 6.89
C GLU A 830 -40.58 -7.15 7.44
N ASN A 831 -39.36 -7.71 7.44
CA ASN A 831 -38.13 -7.01 7.79
C ASN A 831 -37.77 -5.85 6.84
N LEU A 832 -38.37 -5.80 5.64
CA LEU A 832 -38.27 -4.65 4.74
C LEU A 832 -39.39 -3.62 4.98
N LYS A 833 -40.58 -4.04 5.43
CA LYS A 833 -41.61 -3.13 5.93
C LYS A 833 -41.19 -2.42 7.22
N SER A 834 -40.66 -3.16 8.21
CA SER A 834 -40.23 -2.60 9.50
C SER A 834 -39.02 -1.66 9.41
N ARG A 835 -38.29 -1.71 8.29
CA ARG A 835 -37.27 -0.71 7.92
C ARG A 835 -37.86 0.53 7.21
N GLY A 836 -39.15 0.81 7.40
CA GLY A 836 -39.83 2.01 6.91
C GLY A 836 -40.06 2.08 5.40
N ALA A 837 -39.75 1.03 4.63
CA ALA A 837 -39.76 1.13 3.17
C ALA A 837 -41.17 1.26 2.56
N TRP A 838 -42.22 0.81 3.26
CA TRP A 838 -43.60 0.71 2.75
C TRP A 838 -44.65 0.86 3.88
N GLU A 839 -44.90 2.09 4.34
CA GLU A 839 -46.16 2.46 5.01
C GLU A 839 -47.13 3.12 4.02
N SER A 840 -48.40 2.74 4.08
CA SER A 840 -49.50 3.44 3.40
C SER A 840 -50.57 3.79 4.42
N ARG A 841 -50.59 5.06 4.88
CA ARG A 841 -51.63 5.57 5.78
C ARG A 841 -52.83 6.10 5.00
N GLY A 842 -53.99 5.56 5.33
CA GLY A 842 -55.31 6.20 5.36
C GLY A 842 -56.02 5.64 6.61
N ASP A 843 -57.08 6.21 7.15
CA ASP A 843 -57.88 7.42 6.85
C ASP A 843 -58.47 7.86 8.24
N VAL A 844 -59.13 8.99 8.56
CA VAL A 844 -60.40 9.54 8.04
C VAL A 844 -60.60 10.99 8.58
N ASP A 845 -60.90 11.91 7.66
CA ASP A 845 -61.83 13.07 7.70
C ASP A 845 -62.58 13.51 9.02
N LYS A 846 -62.52 14.82 9.41
CA LYS A 846 -63.67 15.79 9.39
C LYS A 846 -63.49 17.18 10.07
N LYS A 847 -63.64 18.25 9.25
CA LYS A 847 -64.18 19.61 9.57
C LYS A 847 -63.38 20.49 10.58
N LYS A 848 -63.51 21.84 10.67
CA LYS A 848 -64.51 22.83 10.17
C LYS A 848 -63.87 24.25 10.05
N GLY A 849 -64.32 25.10 9.09
CA GLY A 849 -64.03 26.57 8.99
C GLY A 849 -62.62 26.95 8.48
N ARG A 850 -62.36 27.42 7.25
CA ARG A 850 -62.79 28.59 6.43
C ARG A 850 -62.01 29.89 6.68
N ASP A 851 -61.33 30.34 5.60
CA ASP A 851 -60.82 31.70 5.30
C ASP A 851 -59.74 32.28 6.23
N LYS A 852 -58.75 33.08 5.80
CA LYS A 852 -58.18 33.57 4.51
C LYS A 852 -56.76 34.14 4.88
N LYS A 853 -55.73 34.38 4.04
CA LYS A 853 -55.49 34.33 2.57
C LYS A 853 -53.94 34.30 2.39
N LEU A 854 -53.27 33.28 1.80
CA LEU A 854 -51.94 33.45 1.14
C LEU A 854 -51.40 32.25 0.31
N TYR A 855 -51.47 31.00 0.79
CA TYR A 855 -50.63 29.89 0.26
C TYR A 855 -51.29 28.90 -0.74
N MET A 856 -52.20 29.38 -1.60
CA MET A 856 -52.96 28.54 -2.54
C MET A 856 -53.05 29.14 -3.95
N LEU A 857 -51.94 29.10 -4.70
CA LEU A 857 -51.93 29.35 -6.16
C LEU A 857 -51.09 28.33 -6.95
N ALA A 858 -50.01 27.80 -6.37
CA ALA A 858 -49.23 26.72 -6.99
C ALA A 858 -50.01 25.39 -7.12
N LYS A 859 -50.91 25.09 -6.19
CA LYS A 859 -51.59 23.77 -6.09
C LYS A 859 -52.71 23.52 -7.12
N ALA A 860 -52.96 24.49 -8.01
CA ALA A 860 -54.10 24.47 -8.94
C ALA A 860 -53.76 24.04 -10.38
N ARG A 861 -52.48 24.02 -10.79
CA ARG A 861 -52.07 23.71 -12.18
C ARG A 861 -51.49 22.31 -12.42
N GLU A 862 -51.39 21.48 -11.38
CA GLU A 862 -50.79 20.13 -11.47
C GLU A 862 -51.81 18.98 -11.69
N ARG A 863 -53.06 19.31 -12.05
CA ARG A 863 -54.12 18.33 -12.40
C ARG A 863 -54.48 18.40 -13.89
N ARG A 864 -53.59 17.92 -14.78
CA ARG A 864 -53.93 17.69 -16.21
C ARG A 864 -53.00 16.72 -16.98
N ALA A 865 -52.24 15.86 -16.28
CA ALA A 865 -51.28 14.94 -16.89
C ALA A 865 -51.23 13.54 -16.25
N CYS A 866 -52.29 13.12 -15.54
CA CYS A 866 -52.43 11.77 -15.00
C CYS A 866 -53.88 11.30 -15.16
N ASP A 867 -54.13 10.54 -16.22
CA ASP A 867 -55.36 9.75 -16.43
C ASP A 867 -54.99 8.38 -17.04
N LEU A 868 -53.92 7.77 -16.53
CA LEU A 868 -53.50 6.40 -16.87
C LEU A 868 -54.46 5.33 -16.32
N ASP A 869 -55.35 5.71 -15.41
CA ASP A 869 -56.44 4.88 -14.90
C ASP A 869 -57.63 4.78 -15.89
N GLN A 870 -57.56 5.43 -17.06
CA GLN A 870 -58.58 5.35 -18.12
C GLN A 870 -58.13 4.66 -19.42
N VAL A 871 -57.15 3.74 -19.35
CA VAL A 871 -56.87 2.80 -20.45
C VAL A 871 -57.97 1.72 -20.53
N LYS A 872 -59.17 2.12 -20.98
CA LYS A 872 -60.38 1.28 -21.03
C LYS A 872 -60.31 0.15 -22.06
N CYS A 873 -59.35 0.15 -22.98
CA CYS A 873 -59.16 -0.94 -23.91
C CYS A 873 -57.72 -1.06 -24.43
N ILE A 874 -57.30 -2.27 -24.82
CA ILE A 874 -55.95 -2.55 -25.37
C ILE A 874 -56.02 -3.54 -26.53
N LYS A 875 -55.50 -3.14 -27.70
CA LYS A 875 -55.38 -3.99 -28.88
C LYS A 875 -54.28 -5.06 -28.71
N ARG A 876 -54.57 -6.28 -29.17
CA ARG A 876 -53.64 -7.41 -29.24
C ARG A 876 -52.86 -7.41 -30.56
N GLU A 877 -51.86 -8.29 -30.63
CA GLU A 877 -51.06 -8.55 -31.85
C GLU A 877 -51.91 -9.22 -32.95
N ASP A 878 -53.02 -9.87 -32.59
CA ASP A 878 -54.05 -10.42 -33.48
C ASP A 878 -55.13 -9.37 -33.90
N GLY A 879 -54.97 -8.11 -33.51
CA GLY A 879 -55.92 -7.02 -33.80
C GLY A 879 -57.15 -6.94 -32.88
N SER A 880 -57.46 -7.96 -32.08
CA SER A 880 -58.61 -7.94 -31.16
C SER A 880 -58.41 -6.99 -29.97
N VAL A 881 -59.50 -6.47 -29.43
CA VAL A 881 -59.48 -5.44 -28.36
C VAL A 881 -59.86 -6.05 -27.01
N LEU A 882 -58.95 -6.00 -26.05
CA LEU A 882 -59.21 -6.34 -24.64
C LEU A 882 -59.87 -5.14 -23.95
N VAL A 883 -61.13 -5.28 -23.52
CA VAL A 883 -61.89 -4.22 -22.82
C VAL A 883 -61.96 -4.46 -21.30
N GLU A 884 -61.88 -5.72 -20.85
CA GLU A 884 -61.90 -6.02 -19.41
C GLU A 884 -60.63 -5.55 -18.69
N ASP A 885 -60.83 -4.73 -17.67
CA ASP A 885 -59.75 -4.20 -16.84
C ASP A 885 -58.93 -5.31 -16.14
N ALA A 886 -59.57 -6.44 -15.79
CA ALA A 886 -58.90 -7.64 -15.30
C ALA A 886 -57.94 -8.26 -16.34
N LEU A 887 -58.32 -8.32 -17.62
CA LEU A 887 -57.47 -8.84 -18.71
C LEU A 887 -56.36 -7.85 -19.07
N ILE A 888 -56.63 -6.55 -19.00
CA ILE A 888 -55.65 -5.46 -19.16
C ILE A 888 -54.56 -5.57 -18.08
N ARG A 889 -54.95 -5.64 -16.80
CA ARG A 889 -54.03 -5.87 -15.65
C ARG A 889 -53.28 -7.21 -15.77
N LYS A 890 -53.87 -8.23 -16.39
CA LYS A 890 -53.26 -9.56 -16.65
C LYS A 890 -52.25 -9.54 -17.81
N ARG A 891 -52.46 -8.69 -18.84
CA ARG A 891 -51.53 -8.46 -19.97
C ARG A 891 -50.26 -7.72 -19.51
N TRP A 892 -50.40 -6.68 -18.68
CA TRP A 892 -49.27 -5.89 -18.18
C TRP A 892 -48.51 -6.49 -16.99
N ARG A 893 -48.98 -7.58 -16.37
CA ARG A 893 -48.26 -8.27 -15.29
C ARG A 893 -46.84 -8.67 -15.73
N ILE A 894 -45.82 -8.29 -14.95
CA ILE A 894 -44.42 -8.70 -15.17
C ILE A 894 -44.26 -10.18 -14.83
N LYS A 895 -43.65 -10.95 -15.74
CA LYS A 895 -43.46 -12.40 -15.64
C LYS A 895 -42.02 -12.71 -15.23
N VAL A 896 -41.83 -13.79 -14.46
CA VAL A 896 -40.51 -14.25 -13.98
C VAL A 896 -39.50 -14.48 -15.11
N LYS A 897 -39.98 -14.87 -16.31
CA LYS A 897 -39.16 -15.00 -17.52
C LYS A 897 -38.47 -13.68 -17.92
N GLU A 898 -39.13 -12.54 -17.76
CA GLU A 898 -38.63 -11.20 -18.13
C GLU A 898 -37.52 -10.76 -17.17
N VAL A 899 -37.77 -10.83 -15.86
CA VAL A 899 -36.78 -10.56 -14.80
C VAL A 899 -35.55 -11.45 -14.95
N LYS A 900 -35.75 -12.73 -15.28
CA LYS A 900 -34.67 -13.68 -15.58
C LYS A 900 -33.90 -13.37 -16.87
N VAL A 901 -34.44 -12.61 -17.82
CA VAL A 901 -33.70 -12.10 -19.00
C VAL A 901 -32.90 -10.86 -18.62
N ALA A 902 -33.51 -9.89 -17.92
CA ALA A 902 -32.83 -8.68 -17.43
C ALA A 902 -31.58 -9.01 -16.60
N ILE A 903 -31.71 -9.87 -15.58
CA ILE A 903 -30.58 -10.30 -14.73
C ILE A 903 -29.49 -11.01 -15.53
N ARG A 904 -29.85 -11.85 -16.53
CA ARG A 904 -28.86 -12.51 -17.38
C ARG A 904 -28.02 -11.50 -18.18
N ARG A 905 -28.63 -10.43 -18.68
CA ARG A 905 -27.98 -9.35 -19.45
C ARG A 905 -27.07 -8.43 -18.61
N MET A 906 -27.17 -8.42 -17.28
CA MET A 906 -26.27 -7.61 -16.43
C MET A 906 -24.86 -8.21 -16.36
N TRP A 907 -23.82 -7.37 -16.28
CA TRP A 907 -22.42 -7.82 -16.20
C TRP A 907 -22.00 -8.13 -14.76
N ARG A 908 -21.20 -9.20 -14.55
CA ARG A 908 -20.62 -9.51 -13.22
C ARG A 908 -19.48 -8.52 -12.93
N GLY A 909 -19.18 -8.29 -11.65
CA GLY A 909 -18.01 -7.50 -11.23
C GLY A 909 -18.13 -5.97 -11.31
N ARG A 910 -19.29 -5.42 -11.68
CA ARG A 910 -19.54 -3.96 -11.64
C ARG A 910 -19.72 -3.47 -10.19
N ALA A 911 -19.24 -2.25 -9.92
CA ALA A 911 -19.40 -1.57 -8.63
C ALA A 911 -20.88 -1.35 -8.27
N THR A 912 -21.20 -1.46 -6.99
CA THR A 912 -22.56 -1.37 -6.43
C THR A 912 -23.01 0.07 -6.22
N GLY A 913 -24.33 0.29 -6.23
CA GLY A 913 -24.91 1.54 -5.72
C GLY A 913 -25.04 1.51 -4.19
N PRO A 914 -25.71 2.51 -3.59
CA PRO A 914 -25.93 2.62 -2.14
C PRO A 914 -26.71 1.47 -1.49
N ASP A 915 -27.27 0.53 -2.27
CA ASP A 915 -27.90 -0.68 -1.75
C ASP A 915 -26.89 -1.82 -1.46
N GLU A 916 -25.63 -1.70 -1.90
CA GLU A 916 -24.58 -2.74 -1.88
C GLU A 916 -24.94 -4.08 -2.56
N ILE A 917 -26.14 -4.20 -3.14
CA ILE A 917 -26.58 -5.43 -3.79
C ILE A 917 -25.84 -5.59 -5.13
N SER A 918 -24.97 -6.59 -5.20
CA SER A 918 -24.19 -6.88 -6.42
C SER A 918 -25.02 -7.63 -7.49
N VAL A 919 -24.63 -7.49 -8.76
CA VAL A 919 -25.15 -8.33 -9.85
C VAL A 919 -24.98 -9.83 -9.57
N ASN A 920 -23.95 -10.21 -8.81
CA ASN A 920 -23.70 -11.60 -8.44
C ASN A 920 -24.76 -12.15 -7.48
N PHE A 921 -25.30 -11.32 -6.57
CA PHE A 921 -26.40 -11.70 -5.68
C PHE A 921 -27.63 -12.12 -6.50
N TRP A 922 -28.17 -11.21 -7.33
CA TRP A 922 -29.35 -11.49 -8.16
C TRP A 922 -29.16 -12.62 -9.19
N LYS A 923 -27.92 -12.91 -9.61
CA LYS A 923 -27.61 -14.08 -10.45
C LYS A 923 -27.57 -15.41 -9.69
N ASN A 924 -27.39 -15.39 -8.38
CA ASN A 924 -27.20 -16.58 -7.55
C ASN A 924 -28.44 -16.93 -6.68
N THR A 925 -29.38 -15.99 -6.46
CA THR A 925 -30.61 -16.16 -5.63
C THR A 925 -31.67 -17.16 -6.13
N GLY A 926 -31.33 -18.02 -7.10
CA GLY A 926 -32.20 -19.11 -7.57
C GLY A 926 -33.56 -18.68 -8.13
N GLY A 927 -34.55 -19.58 -8.07
CA GLY A 927 -35.93 -19.30 -8.48
C GLY A 927 -36.65 -18.32 -7.54
N VAL A 928 -36.47 -18.49 -6.23
CA VAL A 928 -37.16 -17.71 -5.19
C VAL A 928 -36.84 -16.21 -5.30
N GLY A 929 -35.57 -15.84 -5.51
CA GLY A 929 -35.20 -14.42 -5.71
C GLY A 929 -35.76 -13.81 -7.00
N LEU A 930 -35.88 -14.61 -8.07
CA LEU A 930 -36.51 -14.16 -9.32
C LEU A 930 -38.01 -13.93 -9.13
N GLU A 931 -38.69 -14.80 -8.39
CA GLU A 931 -40.11 -14.61 -8.04
C GLU A 931 -40.31 -13.42 -7.11
N TRP A 932 -39.46 -13.25 -6.10
CA TRP A 932 -39.52 -12.11 -5.17
C TRP A 932 -39.36 -10.78 -5.91
N LEU A 933 -38.33 -10.65 -6.77
CA LEU A 933 -38.19 -9.48 -7.64
C LEU A 933 -39.39 -9.29 -8.57
N THR A 934 -39.94 -10.38 -9.11
CA THR A 934 -41.15 -10.29 -9.94
C THR A 934 -42.35 -9.77 -9.14
N ARG A 935 -42.51 -10.15 -7.87
CA ARG A 935 -43.55 -9.61 -6.98
C ARG A 935 -43.30 -8.13 -6.71
N LEU A 936 -42.09 -7.74 -6.29
CA LEU A 936 -41.69 -6.35 -6.05
C LEU A 936 -41.95 -5.46 -7.27
N PHE A 937 -41.54 -5.90 -8.46
CA PHE A 937 -41.73 -5.14 -9.70
C PHE A 937 -43.20 -4.98 -10.08
N ASN A 938 -44.03 -6.02 -9.90
CA ASN A 938 -45.48 -5.89 -10.08
C ASN A 938 -46.12 -4.96 -9.03
N ILE A 939 -45.57 -4.87 -7.82
CA ILE A 939 -46.03 -3.94 -6.78
C ILE A 939 -45.65 -2.50 -7.16
N ILE A 940 -44.42 -2.23 -7.57
CA ILE A 940 -43.97 -0.91 -8.06
C ILE A 940 -44.81 -0.47 -9.27
N PHE A 941 -45.04 -1.37 -10.24
CA PHE A 941 -45.85 -1.09 -11.43
C PHE A 941 -47.31 -0.73 -11.10
N ARG A 942 -47.90 -1.38 -10.08
CA ARG A 942 -49.29 -1.12 -9.63
C ARG A 942 -49.42 0.13 -8.76
N ALA A 943 -48.42 0.42 -7.94
CA ALA A 943 -48.47 1.51 -6.97
C ALA A 943 -48.01 2.86 -7.55
N ALA A 944 -47.44 2.88 -8.75
CA ALA A 944 -46.71 4.00 -9.37
C ALA A 944 -45.62 4.63 -8.48
N LYS A 945 -45.20 3.92 -7.42
CA LYS A 945 -44.27 4.38 -6.38
C LYS A 945 -43.03 3.49 -6.35
N MET A 946 -41.90 4.08 -6.70
CA MET A 946 -40.56 3.48 -6.59
C MET A 946 -40.00 3.74 -5.18
N SER A 947 -39.10 2.88 -4.69
CA SER A 947 -38.48 3.08 -3.38
C SER A 947 -37.62 4.34 -3.34
N GLU A 948 -37.73 5.11 -2.26
CA GLU A 948 -36.89 6.28 -1.98
C GLU A 948 -35.39 5.93 -2.01
N ALA A 949 -35.02 4.72 -1.57
CA ALA A 949 -33.64 4.23 -1.62
C ALA A 949 -33.05 4.15 -3.05
N TRP A 950 -33.89 4.04 -4.08
CA TRP A 950 -33.47 4.06 -5.49
C TRP A 950 -33.36 5.49 -6.07
N ARG A 951 -33.72 6.53 -5.30
CA ARG A 951 -33.51 7.94 -5.69
C ARG A 951 -32.10 8.43 -5.37
N TRP A 952 -31.37 7.71 -4.51
CA TRP A 952 -30.00 8.04 -4.10
C TRP A 952 -28.96 7.29 -4.94
N SER A 953 -27.85 7.95 -5.26
CA SER A 953 -26.73 7.37 -6.02
C SER A 953 -25.40 7.89 -5.50
N GLY A 954 -24.39 7.02 -5.37
CA GLY A 954 -23.03 7.46 -5.06
C GLY A 954 -22.43 8.18 -6.27
N MET A 955 -21.88 9.38 -6.10
CA MET A 955 -21.22 10.13 -7.18
C MET A 955 -19.71 9.98 -7.06
N ILE A 956 -19.05 9.56 -8.15
CA ILE A 956 -17.59 9.51 -8.25
C ILE A 956 -17.17 10.51 -9.33
N PRO A 957 -16.54 11.65 -8.96
CA PRO A 957 -15.94 12.55 -9.93
C PRO A 957 -14.63 11.94 -10.46
N LEU A 958 -14.52 11.83 -11.79
CA LEU A 958 -13.27 11.50 -12.47
C LEU A 958 -12.77 12.74 -13.21
N THR A 959 -11.53 13.15 -12.99
CA THR A 959 -10.89 14.24 -13.75
C THR A 959 -10.80 13.85 -15.23
N LYS A 960 -11.04 14.82 -16.13
CA LYS A 960 -10.82 14.69 -17.58
C LYS A 960 -9.34 14.89 -17.97
N ASN A 961 -8.48 15.21 -17.01
CA ASN A 961 -7.06 15.51 -17.14
C ASN A 961 -6.73 16.67 -18.11
N LYS A 962 -7.68 17.60 -18.31
CA LYS A 962 -7.50 18.80 -19.14
C LYS A 962 -8.14 20.00 -18.46
N GLY A 963 -7.42 21.12 -18.47
CA GLY A 963 -7.80 22.36 -17.77
C GLY A 963 -7.54 22.31 -16.26
N ASP A 964 -7.87 23.41 -15.58
CA ASP A 964 -7.73 23.58 -14.13
C ASP A 964 -8.47 22.50 -13.32
N ILE A 965 -7.83 22.04 -12.24
CA ILE A 965 -8.29 21.00 -11.33
C ILE A 965 -9.31 21.54 -10.31
N GLN A 966 -9.35 22.86 -10.03
CA GLN A 966 -10.39 23.45 -9.18
C GLN A 966 -11.74 23.60 -9.91
N SER A 967 -11.72 23.74 -11.24
CA SER A 967 -12.92 23.85 -12.06
C SER A 967 -13.73 22.55 -12.12
N CYS A 968 -14.91 22.55 -11.47
CA CYS A 968 -15.83 21.41 -11.47
C CYS A 968 -16.24 20.93 -12.88
N ASN A 969 -16.20 21.82 -13.88
CA ASN A 969 -16.49 21.50 -15.27
C ASN A 969 -15.47 20.52 -15.89
N ASN A 970 -14.27 20.39 -15.31
CA ASN A 970 -13.22 19.50 -15.79
C ASN A 970 -13.34 18.07 -15.22
N TYR A 971 -14.41 17.76 -14.48
CA TYR A 971 -14.73 16.42 -14.02
C TYR A 971 -15.88 15.77 -14.81
N ARG A 972 -15.89 14.44 -14.84
CA ARG A 972 -16.96 13.57 -15.34
C ARG A 972 -17.50 12.76 -14.15
N CYS A 973 -18.71 13.07 -13.71
CA CYS A 973 -19.31 12.45 -12.53
C CYS A 973 -20.04 11.13 -12.87
N ILE A 974 -19.49 10.00 -12.45
CA ILE A 974 -20.13 8.69 -12.57
C ILE A 974 -21.12 8.49 -11.42
N LYS A 975 -22.39 8.21 -11.73
CA LYS A 975 -23.44 7.90 -10.75
C LYS A 975 -23.60 6.39 -10.56
N LEU A 976 -23.22 5.88 -9.39
CA LEU A 976 -23.43 4.49 -8.98
C LEU A 976 -24.87 4.28 -8.51
N LEU A 977 -25.76 3.90 -9.42
CA LEU A 977 -27.15 3.50 -9.16
C LEU A 977 -27.25 2.05 -8.63
N SER A 978 -28.31 1.77 -7.85
CA SER A 978 -28.68 0.43 -7.37
C SER A 978 -28.72 -0.61 -8.51
N HIS A 979 -28.17 -1.81 -8.29
CA HIS A 979 -28.33 -2.88 -9.28
C HIS A 979 -29.77 -3.40 -9.35
N THR A 980 -30.52 -3.29 -8.25
CA THR A 980 -31.93 -3.69 -8.20
C THR A 980 -32.79 -2.77 -9.07
N MET A 981 -32.52 -1.47 -9.02
CA MET A 981 -33.06 -0.47 -9.95
C MET A 981 -32.67 -0.77 -11.40
N LYS A 982 -31.39 -1.08 -11.68
CA LYS A 982 -30.93 -1.44 -13.05
C LYS A 982 -31.61 -2.69 -13.61
N VAL A 983 -32.00 -3.66 -12.78
CA VAL A 983 -32.83 -4.80 -13.23
C VAL A 983 -34.24 -4.35 -13.60
N TRP A 984 -34.86 -3.48 -12.79
CA TRP A 984 -36.18 -2.90 -13.06
C TRP A 984 -36.19 -2.09 -14.36
N GLU A 985 -35.25 -1.16 -14.54
CA GLU A 985 -35.04 -0.38 -15.77
C GLU A 985 -34.93 -1.29 -17.00
N ARG A 986 -34.16 -2.39 -16.89
CA ARG A 986 -33.98 -3.34 -18.01
C ARG A 986 -35.23 -4.18 -18.29
N VAL A 987 -36.14 -4.37 -17.33
CA VAL A 987 -37.46 -4.96 -17.56
C VAL A 987 -38.41 -3.97 -18.24
N VAL A 988 -38.31 -2.68 -17.91
CA VAL A 988 -39.09 -1.61 -18.55
C VAL A 988 -38.61 -1.36 -19.99
N GLU A 989 -37.30 -1.29 -20.24
CA GLU A 989 -36.71 -1.18 -21.59
C GLU A 989 -37.16 -2.34 -22.51
N LEU A 990 -37.12 -3.58 -22.02
CA LEU A 990 -37.58 -4.77 -22.74
C LEU A 990 -39.07 -4.77 -23.10
N ARG A 991 -39.86 -3.83 -22.55
CA ARG A 991 -41.29 -3.62 -22.82
C ARG A 991 -41.51 -2.42 -23.72
N LEU A 992 -40.94 -1.27 -23.39
CA LEU A 992 -41.02 -0.05 -24.22
C LEU A 992 -40.52 -0.32 -25.64
N ARG A 993 -39.44 -1.09 -25.79
CA ARG A 993 -38.85 -1.47 -27.09
C ARG A 993 -39.70 -2.41 -27.96
N ARG A 994 -40.91 -2.79 -27.51
CA ARG A 994 -41.92 -3.52 -28.30
C ARG A 994 -43.07 -2.63 -28.78
N ILE A 995 -43.10 -1.39 -28.33
CA ILE A 995 -44.21 -0.43 -28.48
C ILE A 995 -43.71 0.81 -29.21
N VAL A 996 -42.47 1.23 -28.92
CA VAL A 996 -41.79 2.34 -29.61
C VAL A 996 -41.19 1.83 -30.92
N THR A 997 -41.66 2.39 -32.04
CA THR A 997 -40.99 2.30 -33.34
C THR A 997 -39.68 3.09 -33.28
N ILE A 998 -38.56 2.44 -33.62
CA ILE A 998 -37.24 3.06 -33.68
C ILE A 998 -36.89 3.31 -35.15
N TYR A 999 -36.37 4.50 -35.47
CA TYR A 999 -36.05 4.89 -36.84
C TYR A 999 -34.88 4.08 -37.42
N GLU A 1000 -34.95 3.72 -38.71
CA GLU A 1000 -34.04 2.75 -39.32
C GLU A 1000 -32.58 3.21 -39.41
N ASN A 1001 -32.31 4.50 -39.29
CA ASN A 1001 -30.95 5.07 -39.29
C ASN A 1001 -30.37 5.29 -37.87
N GLN A 1002 -30.97 4.71 -36.82
CA GLN A 1002 -30.38 4.72 -35.48
C GLN A 1002 -29.40 3.55 -35.28
N PHE A 1003 -28.14 3.87 -34.96
CA PHE A 1003 -27.09 2.89 -34.66
C PHE A 1003 -26.75 2.85 -33.16
N GLY A 1004 -26.79 4.00 -32.49
CA GLY A 1004 -26.60 4.11 -31.03
C GLY A 1004 -27.58 3.21 -30.25
N PHE A 1005 -27.04 2.41 -29.33
CA PHE A 1005 -27.78 1.52 -28.42
C PHE A 1005 -28.67 0.45 -29.09
N MET A 1006 -28.49 0.16 -30.38
CA MET A 1006 -29.26 -0.84 -31.13
C MET A 1006 -28.59 -2.23 -31.16
N PRO A 1007 -29.26 -3.31 -30.70
CA PRO A 1007 -28.70 -4.66 -30.75
C PRO A 1007 -28.43 -5.14 -32.17
N GLY A 1008 -27.21 -5.62 -32.43
CA GLY A 1008 -26.83 -6.12 -33.75
C GLY A 1008 -26.52 -5.02 -34.78
N ARG A 1009 -26.39 -3.76 -34.33
CA ARG A 1009 -25.79 -2.68 -35.11
C ARG A 1009 -24.53 -2.15 -34.43
N SER A 1010 -23.64 -1.54 -35.20
CA SER A 1010 -22.36 -1.01 -34.74
C SER A 1010 -22.13 0.44 -35.18
N THR A 1011 -21.24 1.14 -34.48
CA THR A 1011 -20.71 2.43 -34.95
C THR A 1011 -19.96 2.28 -36.27
N THR A 1012 -19.28 1.15 -36.47
CA THR A 1012 -18.59 0.80 -37.73
C THR A 1012 -19.54 0.75 -38.93
N GLU A 1013 -20.78 0.27 -38.78
CA GLU A 1013 -21.80 0.34 -39.84
C GLU A 1013 -22.21 1.78 -40.16
N ALA A 1014 -22.39 2.62 -39.13
CA ALA A 1014 -22.71 4.04 -39.33
C ALA A 1014 -21.59 4.77 -40.09
N ILE A 1015 -20.33 4.50 -39.73
CA ILE A 1015 -19.14 5.00 -40.42
C ILE A 1015 -19.04 4.44 -41.84
N HIS A 1016 -19.35 3.15 -42.06
CA HIS A 1016 -19.34 2.54 -43.39
C HIS A 1016 -20.44 3.11 -44.30
N LEU A 1017 -21.61 3.47 -43.76
CA LEU A 1017 -22.67 4.14 -44.50
C LEU A 1017 -22.30 5.59 -44.85
N VAL A 1018 -21.73 6.35 -43.91
CA VAL A 1018 -21.19 7.69 -44.19
C VAL A 1018 -20.10 7.61 -45.27
N ARG A 1019 -19.16 6.67 -45.14
CA ARG A 1019 -18.12 6.43 -46.16
C ARG A 1019 -18.71 6.07 -47.53
N ARG A 1020 -19.70 5.17 -47.59
CA ARG A 1020 -20.38 4.81 -48.86
C ARG A 1020 -21.14 5.98 -49.48
N LEU A 1021 -21.71 6.89 -48.68
CA LEU A 1021 -22.30 8.12 -49.18
C LEU A 1021 -21.22 9.04 -49.78
N VAL A 1022 -20.10 9.25 -49.07
CA VAL A 1022 -18.95 10.01 -49.60
C VAL A 1022 -18.43 9.41 -50.92
N GLU A 1023 -18.27 8.09 -50.98
CA GLU A 1023 -17.85 7.36 -52.18
C GLU A 1023 -18.86 7.54 -53.34
N GLN A 1024 -20.17 7.37 -53.10
CA GLN A 1024 -21.20 7.55 -54.13
C GLN A 1024 -21.35 8.99 -54.63
N PHE A 1025 -21.16 9.99 -53.77
CA PHE A 1025 -21.20 11.40 -54.18
C PHE A 1025 -19.99 11.78 -55.03
N ARG A 1026 -18.80 11.25 -54.67
CA ARG A 1026 -17.59 11.33 -55.50
C ARG A 1026 -17.78 10.66 -56.87
N GLU A 1027 -18.30 9.44 -56.92
CA GLU A 1027 -18.60 8.72 -58.18
C GLU A 1027 -19.55 9.53 -59.10
N ARG A 1028 -20.45 10.32 -58.51
CA ARG A 1028 -21.42 11.17 -59.22
C ARG A 1028 -20.93 12.59 -59.52
N LYS A 1029 -19.70 12.95 -59.12
CA LYS A 1029 -19.16 14.32 -59.15
C LYS A 1029 -20.12 15.37 -58.53
N LYS A 1030 -20.73 15.04 -57.40
CA LYS A 1030 -21.57 15.96 -56.61
C LYS A 1030 -20.91 16.29 -55.29
N ASP A 1031 -20.90 17.57 -54.92
CA ASP A 1031 -20.45 18.01 -53.60
C ASP A 1031 -21.38 17.45 -52.50
N LEU A 1032 -20.83 17.29 -51.30
CA LEU A 1032 -21.52 16.70 -50.15
C LEU A 1032 -21.32 17.56 -48.91
N HIS A 1033 -22.43 17.99 -48.30
CA HIS A 1033 -22.43 18.89 -47.15
C HIS A 1033 -22.89 18.13 -45.91
N MET A 1034 -22.12 18.21 -44.82
CA MET A 1034 -22.34 17.46 -43.59
C MET A 1034 -22.25 18.38 -42.37
N VAL A 1035 -23.29 18.41 -41.53
CA VAL A 1035 -23.28 19.12 -40.23
C VAL A 1035 -23.45 18.13 -39.09
N PHE A 1036 -22.48 18.15 -38.17
CA PHE A 1036 -22.45 17.35 -36.97
C PHE A 1036 -23.03 18.16 -35.82
N ILE A 1037 -24.05 17.64 -35.13
CA ILE A 1037 -24.84 18.36 -34.12
C ILE A 1037 -24.62 17.75 -32.73
N ASP A 1038 -24.24 18.59 -31.75
CA ASP A 1038 -24.28 18.29 -30.31
C ASP A 1038 -25.42 19.07 -29.61
N LEU A 1039 -25.93 18.53 -28.50
CA LEU A 1039 -27.03 19.09 -27.71
C LEU A 1039 -26.54 19.69 -26.39
N GLU A 1040 -26.79 20.99 -26.20
CA GLU A 1040 -26.25 21.74 -25.06
C GLU A 1040 -27.03 21.45 -23.77
N ASN A 1041 -26.47 20.57 -22.93
CA ASN A 1041 -27.01 20.13 -21.65
C ASN A 1041 -28.40 19.45 -21.75
N ALA A 1042 -28.52 18.55 -22.75
CA ALA A 1042 -29.77 17.93 -23.20
C ALA A 1042 -30.68 17.39 -22.07
N TYR A 1043 -30.12 16.65 -21.10
CA TYR A 1043 -30.93 15.98 -20.07
C TYR A 1043 -31.34 16.88 -18.90
N ASP A 1044 -30.67 18.02 -18.70
CA ASP A 1044 -30.94 18.94 -17.59
C ASP A 1044 -31.98 20.01 -17.94
N ARG A 1045 -32.19 20.28 -19.24
CA ARG A 1045 -33.09 21.34 -19.73
C ARG A 1045 -34.50 20.86 -20.10
N VAL A 1046 -34.69 19.57 -20.38
CA VAL A 1046 -35.98 19.03 -20.83
C VAL A 1046 -37.03 19.05 -19.70
N PRO A 1047 -38.17 19.75 -19.88
CA PRO A 1047 -39.26 19.70 -18.92
C PRO A 1047 -39.88 18.30 -18.86
N ARG A 1048 -39.87 17.66 -17.67
CA ARG A 1048 -40.29 16.25 -17.44
C ARG A 1048 -41.65 15.85 -18.04
N ARG A 1049 -42.54 16.82 -18.28
CA ARG A 1049 -43.83 16.64 -18.96
C ARG A 1049 -43.73 16.12 -20.41
N PHE A 1050 -42.59 16.32 -21.10
CA PHE A 1050 -42.40 15.88 -22.48
C PHE A 1050 -41.92 14.42 -22.61
N CYS A 1051 -41.49 13.78 -21.53
CA CYS A 1051 -40.95 12.40 -21.53
C CYS A 1051 -41.98 11.28 -21.83
N GLY A 1052 -43.18 11.64 -22.31
CA GLY A 1052 -44.22 10.72 -22.78
C GLY A 1052 -45.05 11.24 -23.95
N GLY A 1053 -44.61 12.32 -24.62
CA GLY A 1053 -45.26 12.86 -25.82
C GLY A 1053 -44.54 12.49 -27.12
N GLU A 1054 -44.89 13.18 -28.21
CA GLU A 1054 -44.28 13.05 -29.55
C GLU A 1054 -42.89 13.70 -29.64
N VAL A 1055 -42.03 13.40 -28.67
CA VAL A 1055 -40.58 13.53 -28.86
C VAL A 1055 -40.14 12.36 -29.75
N PRO A 1056 -39.37 12.58 -30.83
CA PRO A 1056 -38.78 11.47 -31.57
C PRO A 1056 -37.90 10.63 -30.64
N TRP A 1057 -38.33 9.40 -30.33
CA TRP A 1057 -37.71 8.56 -29.31
C TRP A 1057 -36.26 8.15 -29.63
N CYS A 1058 -35.79 8.39 -30.85
CA CYS A 1058 -34.38 8.34 -31.21
C CYS A 1058 -33.51 9.31 -30.40
N MET A 1059 -34.00 10.52 -30.11
CA MET A 1059 -33.22 11.59 -29.46
C MET A 1059 -32.93 11.34 -27.97
N LEU A 1060 -33.55 10.32 -27.36
CA LEU A 1060 -33.24 9.91 -25.97
C LEU A 1060 -31.93 9.11 -25.84
N PHE A 1061 -31.23 8.87 -26.96
CA PHE A 1061 -30.09 7.96 -27.05
C PHE A 1061 -29.01 8.41 -28.06
N THR A 1062 -29.02 9.66 -28.51
CA THR A 1062 -28.09 10.21 -29.52
C THR A 1062 -27.29 11.38 -28.95
N ASP A 1063 -26.02 11.13 -28.64
CA ASP A 1063 -25.04 12.19 -28.35
C ASP A 1063 -24.42 12.72 -29.67
N ASP A 1064 -24.22 11.87 -30.67
CA ASP A 1064 -23.75 12.22 -32.02
C ASP A 1064 -24.90 12.18 -33.05
N VAL A 1065 -25.17 13.29 -33.75
CA VAL A 1065 -26.13 13.38 -34.87
C VAL A 1065 -25.49 14.03 -36.09
N VAL A 1066 -25.82 13.57 -37.30
CA VAL A 1066 -25.29 14.11 -38.57
C VAL A 1066 -26.44 14.44 -39.52
N LEU A 1067 -26.47 15.67 -40.04
CA LEU A 1067 -27.30 16.07 -41.17
C LEU A 1067 -26.45 16.07 -42.43
N ILE A 1068 -27.04 15.61 -43.54
CA ILE A 1068 -26.36 15.44 -44.84
C ILE A 1068 -27.28 15.96 -45.96
N ASP A 1069 -26.72 16.70 -46.92
CA ASP A 1069 -27.41 17.16 -48.15
C ASP A 1069 -26.44 17.27 -49.35
N GLU A 1070 -27.00 17.40 -50.56
CA GLU A 1070 -26.24 17.70 -51.79
C GLU A 1070 -25.92 19.19 -51.94
N SER A 1071 -26.50 20.06 -51.09
CA SER A 1071 -26.40 21.52 -51.18
C SER A 1071 -26.21 22.20 -49.81
N ARG A 1072 -25.52 23.34 -49.79
CA ARG A 1072 -25.39 24.18 -48.57
C ARG A 1072 -26.76 24.66 -48.06
N GLU A 1073 -27.66 25.04 -48.98
CA GLU A 1073 -28.99 25.51 -48.63
C GLU A 1073 -29.86 24.39 -48.03
N GLY A 1074 -29.82 23.18 -48.60
CA GLY A 1074 -30.50 22.01 -48.05
C GLY A 1074 -30.02 21.64 -46.64
N VAL A 1075 -28.72 21.77 -46.35
CA VAL A 1075 -28.20 21.63 -44.98
C VAL A 1075 -28.73 22.73 -44.05
N ASN A 1076 -28.69 24.01 -44.45
CA ASN A 1076 -29.22 25.12 -43.64
C ASN A 1076 -30.72 24.92 -43.33
N ASN A 1077 -31.52 24.58 -44.34
CA ASN A 1077 -32.95 24.31 -44.19
C ASN A 1077 -33.21 23.12 -43.24
N LYS A 1078 -32.45 22.02 -43.36
CA LYS A 1078 -32.52 20.89 -42.42
C LYS A 1078 -32.10 21.28 -41.01
N LEU A 1079 -31.04 22.06 -40.84
CA LEU A 1079 -30.52 22.52 -39.55
C LEU A 1079 -31.53 23.42 -38.83
N GLU A 1080 -32.18 24.33 -39.55
CA GLU A 1080 -33.21 25.22 -39.01
C GLU A 1080 -34.48 24.47 -38.59
N ILE A 1081 -34.96 23.52 -39.41
CA ILE A 1081 -36.07 22.62 -39.04
C ILE A 1081 -35.73 21.84 -37.76
N TRP A 1082 -34.50 21.33 -37.64
CA TRP A 1082 -34.03 20.67 -36.42
C TRP A 1082 -33.96 21.62 -35.22
N ARG A 1083 -33.41 22.84 -35.39
CA ARG A 1083 -33.34 23.87 -34.35
C ARG A 1083 -34.72 24.20 -33.81
N GLN A 1084 -35.67 24.59 -34.66
CA GLN A 1084 -37.05 24.90 -34.26
C GLN A 1084 -37.73 23.71 -33.57
N THR A 1085 -37.59 22.50 -34.12
CA THR A 1085 -38.20 21.28 -33.55
C THR A 1085 -37.65 20.93 -32.16
N LEU A 1086 -36.35 21.18 -31.94
CA LEU A 1086 -35.67 20.95 -30.67
C LEU A 1086 -35.99 22.02 -29.63
N GLU A 1087 -35.96 23.29 -30.00
CA GLU A 1087 -36.27 24.42 -29.12
C GLU A 1087 -37.73 24.39 -28.65
N ALA A 1088 -38.67 24.09 -29.54
CA ALA A 1088 -40.09 23.87 -29.20
C ALA A 1088 -40.30 22.72 -28.17
N LYS A 1089 -39.33 21.82 -28.05
CA LYS A 1089 -39.32 20.66 -27.12
C LYS A 1089 -38.37 20.86 -25.92
N GLY A 1090 -37.71 22.02 -25.81
CA GLY A 1090 -36.86 22.40 -24.68
C GLY A 1090 -35.37 22.00 -24.78
N PHE A 1091 -34.93 21.51 -25.94
CA PHE A 1091 -33.52 21.26 -26.24
C PHE A 1091 -32.88 22.51 -26.88
N ARG A 1092 -31.53 22.58 -26.91
CA ARG A 1092 -30.77 23.59 -27.67
C ARG A 1092 -29.55 22.97 -28.33
N LEU A 1093 -29.15 23.49 -29.48
CA LEU A 1093 -27.94 23.06 -30.19
C LEU A 1093 -26.68 23.71 -29.61
N SER A 1094 -25.57 22.97 -29.55
CA SER A 1094 -24.33 23.44 -28.97
C SER A 1094 -23.51 24.26 -29.96
N ARG A 1095 -23.71 25.59 -29.97
CA ARG A 1095 -23.05 26.54 -30.90
C ARG A 1095 -21.52 26.45 -30.94
N THR A 1096 -20.86 25.93 -29.89
CA THR A 1096 -19.40 25.79 -29.79
C THR A 1096 -18.87 24.41 -30.15
N LYS A 1097 -19.74 23.46 -30.54
CA LYS A 1097 -19.37 22.07 -30.88
C LYS A 1097 -20.11 21.50 -32.09
N THR A 1098 -21.16 22.17 -32.58
CA THR A 1098 -21.74 21.87 -33.89
C THR A 1098 -20.70 22.25 -34.95
N GLU A 1099 -20.28 21.31 -35.79
CA GLU A 1099 -19.21 21.51 -36.78
C GLU A 1099 -19.68 21.16 -38.20
N TYR A 1100 -19.13 21.85 -39.19
CA TYR A 1100 -19.51 21.73 -40.60
C TYR A 1100 -18.34 21.20 -41.44
N LEU A 1101 -18.61 20.17 -42.23
CA LEU A 1101 -17.70 19.59 -43.22
C LEU A 1101 -18.33 19.68 -44.61
N GLU A 1102 -17.53 20.02 -45.61
CA GLU A 1102 -17.94 20.11 -47.00
C GLU A 1102 -16.92 19.36 -47.85
N CYS A 1103 -17.34 18.24 -48.42
CA CYS A 1103 -16.52 17.45 -49.32
C CYS A 1103 -16.83 17.83 -50.76
N LYS A 1104 -15.85 18.38 -51.47
CA LYS A 1104 -16.01 18.83 -52.86
C LYS A 1104 -15.60 17.75 -53.85
N PHE A 1105 -16.49 17.43 -54.78
CA PHE A 1105 -16.28 16.40 -55.81
C PHE A 1105 -16.73 16.83 -57.22
N SER A 1106 -17.35 18.01 -57.34
CA SER A 1106 -17.65 18.63 -58.63
C SER A 1106 -16.49 19.50 -59.11
N ASP A 1107 -16.19 19.48 -60.40
CA ASP A 1107 -15.17 20.35 -61.03
C ASP A 1107 -15.70 21.78 -61.31
N GLY A 1108 -16.75 22.20 -60.60
CA GLY A 1108 -17.56 23.37 -60.91
C GLY A 1108 -17.05 24.69 -60.29
N SER A 1109 -17.11 25.77 -61.06
CA SER A 1109 -16.72 27.11 -60.62
C SER A 1109 -17.77 27.76 -59.70
N GLN A 1110 -17.39 28.05 -58.45
CA GLN A 1110 -18.04 28.94 -57.49
C GLN A 1110 -19.59 28.92 -57.45
N GLU A 1111 -20.16 28.10 -56.55
CA GLU A 1111 -21.40 28.53 -55.90
C GLU A 1111 -21.14 29.81 -55.08
N ALA A 1112 -22.11 30.73 -55.09
CA ALA A 1112 -22.04 32.00 -54.38
C ALA A 1112 -21.91 31.81 -52.85
N GLY A 1113 -21.47 32.86 -52.15
CA GLY A 1113 -21.03 32.84 -50.74
C GLY A 1113 -22.08 32.56 -49.66
N GLY A 1114 -22.82 31.45 -49.75
CA GLY A 1114 -23.68 30.95 -48.69
C GLY A 1114 -22.87 30.35 -47.54
N VAL A 1115 -23.07 30.88 -46.33
CA VAL A 1115 -22.46 30.37 -45.08
C VAL A 1115 -23.45 29.41 -44.39
N VAL A 1116 -22.94 28.35 -43.77
CA VAL A 1116 -23.75 27.48 -42.91
C VAL A 1116 -23.93 28.15 -41.56
N ASN A 1117 -25.16 28.53 -41.24
CA ASN A 1117 -25.49 29.39 -40.09
C ASN A 1117 -26.37 28.66 -39.09
N LEU A 1118 -26.17 28.96 -37.81
CA LEU A 1118 -27.06 28.58 -36.72
C LEU A 1118 -27.51 29.87 -36.00
N ASP A 1119 -28.81 30.16 -36.06
CA ASP A 1119 -29.34 31.50 -35.79
C ASP A 1119 -28.63 32.55 -36.68
N SER A 1120 -27.95 33.53 -36.07
CA SER A 1120 -27.14 34.55 -36.75
C SER A 1120 -25.61 34.27 -36.68
N GLN A 1121 -25.20 33.08 -36.23
CA GLN A 1121 -23.78 32.72 -36.07
C GLN A 1121 -23.32 31.74 -37.16
N ALA A 1122 -22.25 32.08 -37.86
CA ALA A 1122 -21.57 31.19 -38.80
C ALA A 1122 -20.96 29.98 -38.08
N ILE A 1123 -21.25 28.77 -38.58
CA ILE A 1123 -20.54 27.55 -38.20
C ILE A 1123 -19.25 27.47 -39.02
N GLN A 1124 -18.12 27.31 -38.33
CA GLN A 1124 -16.81 27.22 -38.98
C GLN A 1124 -16.70 25.93 -39.80
N LYS A 1125 -16.35 26.03 -41.10
CA LYS A 1125 -15.94 24.86 -41.89
C LYS A 1125 -14.68 24.25 -41.28
N ARG A 1126 -14.66 22.93 -41.13
CA ARG A 1126 -13.47 22.13 -40.81
C ARG A 1126 -12.94 21.46 -42.09
N GLU A 1127 -11.62 21.30 -42.16
CA GLU A 1127 -10.93 20.47 -43.17
C GLU A 1127 -10.94 18.98 -42.78
N SER A 1128 -11.05 18.69 -41.48
CA SER A 1128 -11.23 17.32 -40.98
C SER A 1128 -12.00 17.27 -39.66
N PHE A 1129 -12.67 16.15 -39.40
CA PHE A 1129 -13.52 15.95 -38.22
C PHE A 1129 -13.39 14.53 -37.63
N LYS A 1130 -13.52 14.40 -36.30
CA LYS A 1130 -13.43 13.13 -35.53
C LYS A 1130 -14.81 12.55 -35.23
N TYR A 1131 -15.40 11.83 -36.19
CA TYR A 1131 -16.70 11.16 -36.02
C TYR A 1131 -16.55 9.72 -35.53
N LEU A 1132 -17.19 9.37 -34.41
CA LEU A 1132 -17.26 7.99 -33.85
C LEU A 1132 -15.90 7.27 -33.63
N GLY A 1133 -14.77 8.00 -33.64
CA GLY A 1133 -13.41 7.45 -33.53
C GLY A 1133 -12.65 7.29 -34.85
N PHE A 1134 -13.19 7.81 -35.95
CA PHE A 1134 -12.51 7.95 -37.25
C PHE A 1134 -12.33 9.44 -37.58
N MET A 1135 -11.20 9.78 -38.17
CA MET A 1135 -10.99 11.08 -38.80
C MET A 1135 -11.52 11.00 -40.24
N ILE A 1136 -12.39 11.95 -40.60
CA ILE A 1136 -12.91 12.17 -41.95
C ILE A 1136 -12.29 13.48 -42.45
N GLN A 1137 -11.71 13.48 -43.65
CA GLN A 1137 -11.17 14.68 -44.30
C GLN A 1137 -12.10 15.18 -45.41
N ASP A 1138 -12.09 16.48 -45.68
CA ASP A 1138 -12.93 17.14 -46.69
C ASP A 1138 -12.60 16.70 -48.13
N ASN A 1139 -11.35 16.33 -48.41
CA ASN A 1139 -10.99 15.67 -49.67
C ASN A 1139 -11.71 14.32 -49.88
N GLY A 1140 -12.29 13.71 -48.83
CA GLY A 1140 -12.98 12.42 -48.85
C GLY A 1140 -12.09 11.18 -49.01
N GLU A 1141 -10.77 11.33 -49.05
CA GLU A 1141 -9.83 10.22 -49.33
C GLU A 1141 -9.49 9.38 -48.10
N SER A 1142 -9.46 9.99 -46.90
CA SER A 1142 -9.04 9.29 -45.69
C SER A 1142 -10.15 9.20 -44.64
N PHE A 1143 -10.49 7.94 -44.32
CA PHE A 1143 -11.24 7.52 -43.15
C PHE A 1143 -10.27 6.81 -42.20
N LYS A 1144 -9.37 7.57 -41.57
CA LYS A 1144 -8.33 7.01 -40.68
C LYS A 1144 -8.93 6.68 -39.31
N TYR A 1145 -8.80 5.44 -38.85
CA TYR A 1145 -9.18 5.05 -37.50
C TYR A 1145 -8.18 5.63 -36.49
N LEU A 1146 -8.62 6.42 -35.51
CA LEU A 1146 -7.68 7.02 -34.56
C LEU A 1146 -7.04 5.98 -33.61
N GLY A 1147 -7.63 4.80 -33.47
CA GLY A 1147 -7.01 3.68 -32.74
C GLY A 1147 -5.73 3.12 -33.37
N SER A 1148 -5.27 3.66 -34.50
CA SER A 1148 -3.95 3.41 -35.08
C SER A 1148 -3.15 4.70 -35.35
N MET A 1149 -3.54 5.84 -34.76
CA MET A 1149 -2.72 7.05 -34.77
C MET A 1149 -1.67 6.98 -33.66
N ILE A 1150 -0.48 6.54 -34.05
CA ILE A 1150 0.76 7.05 -33.48
C ILE A 1150 1.01 8.41 -34.16
N GLN A 1151 1.16 9.47 -33.39
CA GLN A 1151 1.58 10.79 -33.90
C GLN A 1151 3.06 10.73 -34.32
N ASP A 1152 3.55 11.64 -35.16
CA ASP A 1152 4.93 11.60 -35.68
C ASP A 1152 6.02 11.73 -34.58
N ASN A 1153 5.63 12.11 -33.36
CA ASN A 1153 6.47 12.13 -32.15
C ASN A 1153 6.53 10.77 -31.39
N GLY A 1154 5.74 9.77 -31.78
CA GLY A 1154 5.64 8.45 -31.14
C GLY A 1154 4.48 8.27 -30.15
N GLU A 1155 3.65 9.29 -29.88
CA GLU A 1155 2.58 9.21 -28.88
C GLU A 1155 1.23 8.72 -29.44
N ILE A 1156 0.42 8.10 -28.57
CA ILE A 1156 -0.92 7.57 -28.89
C ILE A 1156 -1.99 8.54 -28.37
N ASP A 1157 -3.00 8.86 -29.19
CA ASP A 1157 -4.16 9.70 -28.80
C ASP A 1157 -4.77 9.26 -27.45
N GLU A 1158 -4.83 10.17 -26.49
CA GLU A 1158 -5.32 9.93 -25.12
C GLU A 1158 -6.73 9.30 -25.07
N ASP A 1159 -7.61 9.62 -26.04
CA ASP A 1159 -8.95 9.05 -26.13
C ASP A 1159 -8.92 7.55 -26.51
N VAL A 1160 -7.88 7.11 -27.22
CA VAL A 1160 -7.61 5.67 -27.47
C VAL A 1160 -7.16 5.00 -26.18
N THR A 1161 -6.22 5.61 -25.45
CA THR A 1161 -5.71 5.11 -24.17
C THR A 1161 -6.83 4.96 -23.13
N HIS A 1162 -7.74 5.95 -23.04
CA HIS A 1162 -8.94 5.89 -22.20
C HIS A 1162 -9.91 4.77 -22.61
N ARG A 1163 -10.08 4.50 -23.92
CA ARG A 1163 -10.97 3.43 -24.41
C ARG A 1163 -10.38 2.03 -24.20
N ILE A 1164 -9.08 1.85 -24.37
CA ILE A 1164 -8.39 0.56 -24.11
C ILE A 1164 -8.42 0.24 -22.60
N GLY A 1165 -8.25 1.24 -21.73
CA GLY A 1165 -8.33 1.07 -20.27
C GLY A 1165 -9.72 0.73 -19.72
N ALA A 1166 -10.76 0.66 -20.56
CA ALA A 1166 -12.16 0.47 -20.15
C ALA A 1166 -12.78 -0.91 -20.51
N GLY A 1167 -11.98 -1.85 -21.05
CA GLY A 1167 -12.40 -3.19 -21.47
C GLY A 1167 -12.45 -4.24 -20.36
#